data_AF-A0A2N3AQG3-F1
#
_entry.id   AF-A0A2N3AQG3-F1
#
_cell.length_a   1.000
_cell.length_b   1.000
_cell.length_c   1.000
_cell.angle_alpha   90.00
_cell.angle_beta   90.00
_cell.angle_gamma   90.00
#
_symmetry.space_group_name_H-M   'P 1'
#
loop_
_entity.id
_entity.type
_entity.pdbx_description
1 polymer ?
#
loop_
_entity_poly.entity_id
_entity_poly.type
_entity_poly.pdbx_seq_one_letter_code
_entity_poly.pdbx_strand_id
1 'polypeptide(L)'
;MGKEYKYKCKDFGKYKDCEGEVVISAKVYKLMAERGESLPERCPNCKEKHRTGKRETRQAYFNVDLVMDEVLSFNYCAAAFTAHNERNRQEVLRKPDLAGMKIRITDKHIKELYEKLDKHQVVILASPTGTGKSVYVLARLLEAPENYDSEFVETLIRQGQLSQTQPLAEATKRIPDTVSKRLIAESGPGTMATVGFRHSGEEAYSQHNIGIVVTDGSLKNWMRDGHLGQYSLIMVDEAHKRSVNIDSLLTLLQYKLPLYPHLKVIIASATINIEQFQKAFENKGISTDVLDLSLTLKEQINYHVHYWKDGAIEKCDCWLCRDGQLRENFWKKKNMPPEEDKLPEIVSSFVMEILKNTEQGGILAFLTGEAVIERTSDLIKERIKNDPQLRNIPVLPIYSRLGSEKVSWSFEHNPENKRVLLTTDIAETSHTLDDILYVIESGYIKQYQWDPQDMTSSLPTIRHSQAGCLQRFGRVGRTQKGYVYCLYSNAEFKNQFKIQTTPEIFRSPVDDTFLTVKAAGITETPSFIGAPDDRIKFNMEMKRSLSSISDGGYVDKTGNITDEGLDIFRVPLAPQKKALLDLADEQGCLVEMMTFLSMRETGKNDARTGAEIFNLNNGLLVWDKRWTAETKMHVWRIHQALRLGCVDDLDFVIKLAVCYLEVNQSGKEEQWALQNFVNLPVLESVFESQKELAEIFLAKAEDRGMREINLIMISKMRLILANIFNGCKVRVKTRENKLVYELVGAEDGVCGIIPELCVGDWREGDEALLITATKKRNILDGQQKPISHACALVKLQSSPSALRKNSFLDQKIFIGSEISVVDDGKNFFIGKVLYAPPQINVNYGKKLDFAMLMDDYLRKDYQPSVTLSDEEAKIKFSEISEPVRCIWQDERKSPKAKLTGWVMKDGSPCAVVAPADERRVIQKIKQENRVKVKIVKVFKGPEDEKGWVLAQTEESVDLSVETSDLCFSFLSYGLKQLEGRWLELSVKRFTMSGSPVLSNISRIVSELQSIKQKVDQEKTVELEAMIDRIDINRKIIIVFVIDDNGTILTFSAWERSMLEKFKIGDKVLVRISLRDEGQCYDYQDLEDYQIESLPKDWANKYDKEDRRLAFPYFLDEGKLKDFEVEESVKERMIKKSWDFGFNARILHVVVEKGNTDGASEV
;
A
#
# COMPACT_ATOMS: atom_id res chain seq x y z
N MET A 1 9.41 48.73 -38.68
CA MET A 1 9.32 47.28 -38.37
C MET A 1 10.74 46.72 -38.47
N GLY A 2 11.26 46.04 -37.44
CA GLY A 2 12.64 45.52 -37.46
C GLY A 2 13.48 45.73 -36.18
N LYS A 3 12.87 46.01 -35.02
CA LYS A 3 13.62 45.96 -33.76
C LYS A 3 13.84 44.49 -33.38
N GLU A 4 15.07 44.13 -33.09
CA GLU A 4 15.48 42.81 -32.59
C GLU A 4 16.00 42.98 -31.16
N TYR A 5 15.63 42.07 -30.28
CA TYR A 5 16.21 41.95 -28.94
C TYR A 5 17.38 40.99 -29.04
N LYS A 6 18.57 41.49 -28.71
CA LYS A 6 19.81 40.72 -28.70
C LYS A 6 20.30 40.63 -27.27
N TYR A 7 20.57 39.42 -26.82
CA TYR A 7 21.16 39.19 -25.51
C TYR A 7 22.18 38.07 -25.58
N LYS A 8 23.14 38.08 -24.66
CA LYS A 8 24.33 37.22 -24.74
C LYS A 8 23.94 35.75 -24.48
N CYS A 9 24.39 34.85 -25.34
CA CYS A 9 24.19 33.41 -25.15
C CYS A 9 24.84 32.94 -23.84
N LYS A 10 24.17 32.10 -23.06
CA LYS A 10 24.69 31.54 -21.80
C LYS A 10 26.01 30.77 -21.97
N ASP A 11 26.18 30.09 -23.10
CA ASP A 11 27.40 29.35 -23.44
C ASP A 11 28.36 30.17 -24.34
N PHE A 12 28.32 31.51 -24.25
CA PHE A 12 29.20 32.40 -25.01
C PHE A 12 30.67 32.05 -24.80
N GLY A 13 31.38 31.75 -25.91
CA GLY A 13 32.80 31.40 -25.89
C GLY A 13 33.10 29.95 -25.47
N LYS A 14 32.09 29.15 -25.12
CA LYS A 14 32.27 27.73 -24.74
C LYS A 14 32.34 26.80 -25.95
N TYR A 15 31.59 27.12 -27.02
CA TYR A 15 31.60 26.38 -28.28
C TYR A 15 32.08 27.30 -29.41
N LYS A 16 32.95 26.79 -30.30
CA LYS A 16 33.54 27.58 -31.41
C LYS A 16 32.51 28.17 -32.39
N ASP A 17 31.33 27.56 -32.47
CA ASP A 17 30.20 27.90 -33.33
C ASP A 17 29.02 28.49 -32.56
N CYS A 18 29.26 28.93 -31.32
CA CYS A 18 28.32 29.75 -30.59
C CYS A 18 28.07 31.04 -31.37
N GLU A 19 26.80 31.34 -31.67
CA GLU A 19 26.41 32.57 -32.40
C GLU A 19 26.64 33.83 -31.57
N GLY A 20 26.98 33.69 -30.30
CA GLY A 20 27.36 34.77 -29.41
C GLY A 20 26.17 35.51 -28.79
N GLU A 21 25.12 35.69 -29.57
CA GLU A 21 23.91 36.42 -29.19
C GLU A 21 22.68 35.59 -29.55
N VAL A 22 21.68 35.60 -28.67
CA VAL A 22 20.34 35.13 -28.99
C VAL A 22 19.58 36.32 -29.53
N VAL A 23 19.14 36.20 -30.79
CA VAL A 23 18.41 37.24 -31.50
C VAL A 23 16.95 36.87 -31.59
N ILE A 24 16.08 37.71 -31.04
CA ILE A 24 14.63 37.52 -31.10
C ILE A 24 14.00 38.77 -31.72
N SER A 25 13.21 38.61 -32.78
CA SER A 25 12.49 39.75 -33.34
C SER A 25 11.53 40.34 -32.30
N ALA A 26 11.34 41.65 -32.29
CA ALA A 26 10.43 42.29 -31.34
C ALA A 26 8.99 41.76 -31.43
N LYS A 27 8.58 41.24 -32.60
CA LYS A 27 7.28 40.59 -32.78
C LYS A 27 7.24 39.23 -32.05
N VAL A 28 8.29 38.43 -32.17
CA VAL A 28 8.43 37.14 -31.45
C VAL A 28 8.57 37.39 -29.95
N TYR A 29 9.39 38.35 -29.53
CA TYR A 29 9.51 38.74 -28.12
C TYR A 29 8.16 39.14 -27.52
N LYS A 30 7.39 39.96 -28.24
CA LYS A 30 6.05 40.37 -27.81
C LYS A 30 5.07 39.20 -27.77
N LEU A 31 5.11 38.29 -28.76
CA LEU A 31 4.32 37.05 -28.76
C LEU A 31 4.70 36.12 -27.60
N MET A 32 5.98 35.97 -27.29
CA MET A 32 6.47 35.18 -26.17
C MET A 32 6.02 35.79 -24.83
N ALA A 33 6.12 37.12 -24.70
CA ALA A 33 5.61 37.83 -23.53
C ALA A 33 4.08 37.72 -23.38
N GLU A 34 3.33 37.82 -24.48
CA GLU A 34 1.86 37.63 -24.51
C GLU A 34 1.44 36.19 -24.19
N ARG A 35 2.31 35.19 -24.47
CA ARG A 35 2.10 33.77 -24.18
C ARG A 35 2.63 33.31 -22.82
N GLY A 36 3.40 34.17 -22.13
CA GLY A 36 4.06 33.84 -20.86
C GLY A 36 5.27 32.90 -21.01
N GLU A 37 5.91 32.88 -22.19
CA GLU A 37 7.07 32.01 -22.47
C GLU A 37 8.38 32.65 -21.95
N SER A 38 9.26 31.83 -21.36
CA SER A 38 10.61 32.27 -20.92
C SER A 38 11.51 32.61 -22.10
N LEU A 39 12.44 33.55 -21.92
CA LEU A 39 13.44 33.90 -22.93
C LEU A 39 14.47 32.77 -23.08
N PRO A 40 14.76 32.29 -24.31
CA PRO A 40 15.72 31.22 -24.52
C PRO A 40 17.13 31.68 -24.16
N GLU A 41 17.78 31.02 -23.20
CA GLU A 41 19.09 31.44 -22.67
C GLU A 41 20.27 31.15 -23.62
N ARG A 42 20.08 30.29 -24.62
CA ARG A 42 21.12 29.78 -25.53
C ARG A 42 20.75 30.01 -26.98
N CYS A 43 21.76 30.30 -27.82
CA CYS A 43 21.57 30.34 -29.27
C CYS A 43 21.23 28.94 -29.82
N PRO A 44 20.60 28.82 -31.00
CA PRO A 44 20.22 27.54 -31.60
C PRO A 44 21.35 26.50 -31.63
N ASN A 45 22.56 26.89 -32.03
CA ASN A 45 23.72 25.98 -32.08
C ASN A 45 24.13 25.48 -30.69
N CYS A 46 24.20 26.36 -29.69
CA CYS A 46 24.53 25.95 -28.32
C CYS A 46 23.41 25.13 -27.68
N LYS A 47 22.15 25.40 -28.02
CA LYS A 47 21.00 24.62 -27.56
C LYS A 47 21.05 23.20 -28.13
N GLU A 48 21.36 23.07 -29.43
CA GLU A 48 21.50 21.76 -30.07
C GLU A 48 22.73 21.02 -29.53
N LYS A 49 23.89 21.67 -29.37
CA LYS A 49 25.09 21.05 -28.78
C LYS A 49 24.97 20.69 -27.32
N HIS A 50 24.25 21.48 -26.54
CA HIS A 50 23.89 21.12 -25.18
C HIS A 50 23.00 19.87 -25.18
N ARG A 51 22.11 19.74 -26.16
CA ARG A 51 21.25 18.56 -26.37
C ARG A 51 22.05 17.34 -26.83
N THR A 52 22.98 17.46 -27.77
CA THR A 52 23.85 16.36 -28.21
C THR A 52 24.88 16.00 -27.15
N GLY A 53 25.47 16.97 -26.45
CA GLY A 53 26.42 16.73 -25.37
C GLY A 53 25.81 15.96 -24.20
N LYS A 54 24.55 16.24 -23.84
CA LYS A 54 23.76 15.42 -22.89
C LYS A 54 23.43 14.00 -23.42
N ARG A 55 23.43 13.79 -24.75
CA ARG A 55 23.18 12.49 -25.38
C ARG A 55 24.45 11.66 -25.60
N GLU A 56 25.58 12.32 -25.87
CA GLU A 56 26.88 11.70 -26.20
C GLU A 56 27.73 11.39 -24.96
N THR A 57 27.39 11.94 -23.79
CA THR A 57 27.99 11.57 -22.49
C THR A 57 27.47 10.24 -21.94
N ARG A 58 26.51 9.61 -22.62
CA ARG A 58 25.90 8.34 -22.21
C ARG A 58 26.88 7.19 -22.44
N GLN A 59 27.32 6.54 -21.37
CA GLN A 59 27.95 5.22 -21.48
C GLN A 59 26.95 4.24 -22.13
N ALA A 60 27.44 3.30 -22.93
CA ALA A 60 26.59 2.28 -23.51
C ALA A 60 26.00 1.41 -22.39
N TYR A 61 24.68 1.51 -22.19
CA TYR A 61 23.92 0.74 -21.19
C TYR A 61 23.56 -0.67 -21.63
N PHE A 62 24.10 -1.10 -22.78
CA PHE A 62 23.77 -2.35 -23.38
C PHE A 62 25.03 -3.16 -23.65
N ASN A 63 24.93 -4.49 -23.53
CA ASN A 63 26.02 -5.37 -23.91
C ASN A 63 26.39 -5.13 -25.38
N VAL A 64 27.66 -4.85 -25.63
CA VAL A 64 28.23 -4.72 -26.96
C VAL A 64 28.78 -6.09 -27.33
N ASP A 65 27.95 -6.94 -27.92
CA ASP A 65 28.48 -8.07 -28.68
C ASP A 65 29.04 -7.52 -29.99
N LEU A 66 30.34 -7.68 -30.19
CA LEU A 66 30.99 -7.48 -31.49
C LEU A 66 30.56 -8.63 -32.40
N VAL A 67 29.39 -8.49 -33.02
CA VAL A 67 29.07 -9.26 -34.22
C VAL A 67 29.85 -8.62 -35.36
N MET A 68 31.02 -9.18 -35.67
CA MET A 68 31.54 -9.11 -37.02
C MET A 68 30.60 -9.96 -37.87
N ASP A 69 29.76 -9.32 -38.70
CA ASP A 69 29.42 -9.94 -39.97
C ASP A 69 28.98 -8.95 -41.05
N GLU A 70 29.24 -9.47 -42.25
CA GLU A 70 29.24 -8.99 -43.61
C GLU A 70 28.38 -7.77 -44.00
N VAL A 71 29.08 -6.90 -44.75
CA VAL A 71 28.52 -5.91 -45.66
C VAL A 71 27.52 -6.58 -46.61
N LEU A 72 26.23 -6.30 -46.43
CA LEU A 72 25.25 -6.49 -47.50
C LEU A 72 24.49 -5.20 -47.79
N SER A 73 24.71 -4.78 -49.03
CA SER A 73 24.18 -3.66 -49.79
C SER A 73 22.74 -3.23 -49.47
N PHE A 74 22.61 -1.94 -49.19
CA PHE A 74 21.40 -1.17 -49.40
C PHE A 74 20.90 -1.31 -50.84
N ASN A 75 19.66 -1.78 -51.02
CA ASN A 75 18.88 -1.43 -52.18
C ASN A 75 17.55 -0.83 -51.73
N TYR A 76 17.34 0.41 -52.16
CA TYR A 76 16.10 1.14 -52.11
C TYR A 76 14.94 0.29 -52.65
N CYS A 77 13.84 0.23 -51.91
CA CYS A 77 12.50 0.05 -52.48
C CYS A 77 11.52 0.96 -51.76
N ALA A 78 11.51 2.21 -52.20
CA ALA A 78 10.29 3.01 -52.24
C ALA A 78 9.34 2.38 -53.27
N ALA A 79 8.47 1.47 -52.83
CA ALA A 79 7.36 0.95 -53.64
C ALA A 79 6.34 0.18 -52.77
N ALA A 80 5.76 0.81 -51.75
CA ALA A 80 4.57 0.28 -51.08
C ALA A 80 3.55 1.36 -50.63
N PHE A 81 3.73 2.63 -51.03
CA PHE A 81 2.81 3.73 -50.72
C PHE A 81 2.10 4.31 -51.96
N THR A 82 1.97 3.52 -53.02
CA THR A 82 1.17 3.89 -54.20
C THR A 82 0.39 2.69 -54.72
N ALA A 83 -0.53 2.18 -53.88
CA ALA A 83 -1.66 1.40 -54.38
C ALA A 83 -2.90 2.30 -54.29
N HIS A 84 -3.31 2.84 -55.44
CA HIS A 84 -4.69 3.25 -55.68
C HIS A 84 -5.59 2.03 -55.43
N ASN A 85 -6.07 1.89 -54.20
CA ASN A 85 -7.27 1.14 -53.93
C ASN A 85 -8.37 2.18 -53.73
N GLU A 86 -9.16 2.40 -54.80
CA GLU A 86 -10.54 2.84 -54.68
C GLU A 86 -11.28 1.83 -53.79
N ARG A 87 -11.17 1.99 -52.47
CA ARG A 87 -12.09 1.35 -51.55
C ARG A 87 -13.37 2.15 -51.62
N ASN A 88 -14.32 1.64 -52.40
CA ASN A 88 -15.73 1.99 -52.29
C ASN A 88 -16.13 1.92 -50.81
N ARG A 89 -16.18 3.08 -50.13
CA ARG A 89 -16.94 3.26 -48.90
C ARG A 89 -18.41 3.13 -49.29
N GLN A 90 -18.94 1.91 -49.24
CA GLN A 90 -20.37 1.74 -49.02
C GLN A 90 -20.63 2.13 -47.56
N GLU A 91 -20.90 3.41 -47.33
CA GLU A 91 -21.64 3.84 -46.15
C GLU A 91 -23.03 3.22 -46.24
N VAL A 92 -23.19 2.03 -45.67
CA VAL A 92 -24.51 1.57 -45.29
C VAL A 92 -24.97 2.56 -44.23
N LEU A 93 -25.94 3.41 -44.58
CA LEU A 93 -26.67 4.29 -43.66
C LEU A 93 -27.25 3.43 -42.53
N ARG A 94 -26.47 3.22 -41.46
CA ARG A 94 -26.97 2.65 -40.22
C ARG A 94 -27.84 3.74 -39.60
N LYS A 95 -29.00 3.34 -39.09
CA LYS A 95 -29.82 4.25 -38.28
C LYS A 95 -29.31 4.20 -36.84
N PRO A 96 -29.34 5.31 -36.09
CA PRO A 96 -29.05 5.30 -34.66
C PRO A 96 -29.89 4.24 -33.95
N ASP A 97 -29.25 3.35 -33.20
CA ASP A 97 -29.92 2.35 -32.38
C ASP A 97 -30.03 2.86 -30.94
N LEU A 98 -31.20 3.42 -30.63
CA LEU A 98 -31.53 3.90 -29.30
C LEU A 98 -32.16 2.82 -28.40
N ALA A 99 -32.33 1.58 -28.90
CA ALA A 99 -33.00 0.53 -28.16
C ALA A 99 -32.26 0.21 -26.85
N GLY A 100 -32.98 0.26 -25.73
CA GLY A 100 -32.44 -0.03 -24.39
C GLY A 100 -31.65 1.12 -23.73
N MET A 101 -31.39 2.25 -24.42
CA MET A 101 -30.72 3.40 -23.80
C MET A 101 -31.73 4.34 -23.12
N LYS A 102 -31.73 4.39 -21.78
CA LYS A 102 -32.53 5.36 -21.01
C LYS A 102 -31.80 6.71 -20.88
N ILE A 103 -31.79 7.50 -21.95
CA ILE A 103 -31.26 8.88 -21.94
C ILE A 103 -32.35 9.82 -21.39
N ARG A 104 -32.01 10.65 -20.40
CA ARG A 104 -32.96 11.56 -19.72
C ARG A 104 -32.76 13.03 -20.09
N ILE A 105 -31.54 13.41 -20.49
CA ILE A 105 -31.30 14.70 -21.14
C ILE A 105 -32.03 14.68 -22.49
N THR A 106 -32.78 15.74 -22.79
CA THR A 106 -33.60 15.84 -24.00
C THR A 106 -33.05 16.93 -24.90
N ASP A 107 -33.48 16.95 -26.16
CA ASP A 107 -33.12 18.03 -27.09
C ASP A 107 -33.55 19.42 -26.57
N LYS A 108 -34.59 19.52 -25.73
CA LYS A 108 -34.96 20.78 -25.06
C LYS A 108 -33.85 21.27 -24.12
N HIS A 109 -33.29 20.38 -23.30
CA HIS A 109 -32.18 20.72 -22.40
C HIS A 109 -30.90 21.07 -23.17
N ILE A 110 -30.68 20.42 -24.32
CA ILE A 110 -29.54 20.72 -25.20
C ILE A 110 -29.67 22.11 -25.83
N LYS A 111 -30.87 22.50 -26.26
CA LYS A 111 -31.13 23.87 -26.76
C LYS A 111 -30.83 24.93 -25.69
N GLU A 112 -31.28 24.70 -24.46
CA GLU A 112 -30.96 25.59 -23.33
C GLU A 112 -29.45 25.67 -23.05
N LEU A 113 -28.73 24.53 -23.18
CA LEU A 113 -27.27 24.49 -23.07
C LEU A 113 -26.60 25.33 -24.18
N TYR A 114 -27.07 25.25 -25.42
CA TYR A 114 -26.54 26.06 -26.52
C TYR A 114 -26.77 27.56 -26.30
N GLU A 115 -27.97 27.96 -25.89
CA GLU A 115 -28.28 29.37 -25.60
C GLU A 115 -27.35 29.96 -24.52
N LYS A 116 -27.01 29.15 -23.51
CA LYS A 116 -26.04 29.53 -22.47
C LYS A 116 -24.61 29.58 -23.00
N LEU A 117 -24.18 28.60 -23.79
CA LEU A 117 -22.83 28.56 -24.37
C LEU A 117 -22.60 29.65 -25.42
N ASP A 118 -23.64 30.13 -26.09
CA ASP A 118 -23.54 31.25 -27.02
C ASP A 118 -23.16 32.54 -26.25
N LYS A 119 -23.86 32.80 -25.15
CA LYS A 119 -23.69 34.01 -24.30
C LYS A 119 -22.52 33.96 -23.32
N HIS A 120 -22.17 32.77 -22.83
CA HIS A 120 -21.18 32.58 -21.77
C HIS A 120 -20.02 31.73 -22.27
N GLN A 121 -18.81 31.99 -21.75
CA GLN A 121 -17.63 31.22 -22.14
C GLN A 121 -17.58 29.88 -21.40
N VAL A 122 -18.07 29.84 -20.16
CA VAL A 122 -18.11 28.63 -19.32
C VAL A 122 -19.54 28.35 -18.89
N VAL A 123 -20.01 27.12 -19.07
CA VAL A 123 -21.30 26.66 -18.54
C VAL A 123 -21.08 25.49 -17.58
N ILE A 124 -21.59 25.63 -16.37
CA ILE A 124 -21.57 24.57 -15.36
C ILE A 124 -22.82 23.72 -15.54
N LEU A 125 -22.65 22.48 -16.00
CA LEU A 125 -23.72 21.51 -16.19
C LEU A 125 -23.81 20.57 -15.00
N ALA A 126 -24.75 20.86 -14.09
CA ALA A 126 -25.07 20.00 -12.96
C ALA A 126 -26.19 19.02 -13.35
N SER A 127 -25.87 17.73 -13.42
CA SER A 127 -26.83 16.69 -13.80
C SER A 127 -26.49 15.34 -13.14
N PRO A 128 -27.48 14.60 -12.60
CA PRO A 128 -27.27 13.30 -11.98
C PRO A 128 -26.58 12.29 -12.91
N THR A 129 -25.90 11.31 -12.32
CA THR A 129 -25.26 10.22 -13.09
C THR A 129 -26.30 9.38 -13.84
N GLY A 130 -25.93 8.88 -15.03
CA GLY A 130 -26.82 8.04 -15.85
C GLY A 130 -27.89 8.79 -16.66
N THR A 131 -27.87 10.12 -16.67
CA THR A 131 -28.82 10.95 -17.44
C THR A 131 -28.46 11.10 -18.92
N GLY A 132 -27.25 10.67 -19.31
CA GLY A 132 -26.69 10.87 -20.66
C GLY A 132 -25.69 12.01 -20.76
N LYS A 133 -25.29 12.64 -19.64
CA LYS A 133 -24.36 13.80 -19.61
C LYS A 133 -23.10 13.61 -20.47
N SER A 134 -22.39 12.49 -20.32
CA SER A 134 -21.11 12.22 -21.02
C SER A 134 -21.26 11.73 -22.46
N VAL A 135 -22.42 11.18 -22.82
CA VAL A 135 -22.61 10.45 -24.08
C VAL A 135 -23.54 11.24 -25.01
N TYR A 136 -24.69 11.66 -24.49
CA TYR A 136 -25.71 12.38 -25.26
C TYR A 136 -25.34 13.84 -25.51
N VAL A 137 -24.73 14.54 -24.54
CA VAL A 137 -24.26 15.92 -24.77
C VAL A 137 -23.18 15.93 -25.85
N LEU A 138 -22.21 15.01 -25.80
CA LEU A 138 -21.20 14.87 -26.86
C LEU A 138 -21.83 14.58 -28.21
N ALA A 139 -22.74 13.60 -28.29
CA ALA A 139 -23.43 13.27 -29.54
C ALA A 139 -24.15 14.49 -30.13
N ARG A 140 -24.80 15.31 -29.29
CA ARG A 140 -25.46 16.53 -29.77
C ARG A 140 -24.53 17.68 -30.09
N LEU A 141 -23.35 17.75 -29.47
CA LEU A 141 -22.33 18.70 -29.88
C LEU A 141 -21.71 18.34 -31.24
N LEU A 142 -21.75 17.06 -31.64
CA LEU A 142 -21.31 16.57 -32.94
C LEU A 142 -22.40 16.70 -34.01
N GLU A 143 -23.65 16.36 -33.66
CA GLU A 143 -24.81 16.45 -34.53
C GLU A 143 -25.96 17.18 -33.83
N ALA A 144 -26.22 18.42 -34.27
CA ALA A 144 -27.29 19.25 -33.72
C ALA A 144 -28.68 18.61 -33.91
N PRO A 145 -29.67 18.90 -33.03
CA PRO A 145 -31.04 18.42 -33.21
C PRO A 145 -31.67 18.89 -34.54
N GLU A 146 -32.47 18.04 -35.20
CA GLU A 146 -33.06 18.30 -36.54
C GLU A 146 -33.84 19.63 -36.66
N ASN A 147 -34.36 20.16 -35.54
CA ASN A 147 -35.12 21.42 -35.48
C ASN A 147 -34.36 22.53 -34.72
N TYR A 148 -33.02 22.58 -34.85
CA TYR A 148 -32.19 23.64 -34.29
C TYR A 148 -31.45 24.35 -35.43
N ASP A 149 -31.57 25.67 -35.49
CA ASP A 149 -30.86 26.48 -36.49
C ASP A 149 -29.35 26.39 -36.21
N SER A 150 -28.61 25.84 -37.17
CA SER A 150 -27.32 25.20 -36.96
C SER A 150 -26.14 26.16 -36.81
N GLU A 151 -26.36 27.48 -36.86
CA GLU A 151 -25.28 28.48 -36.94
C GLU A 151 -24.28 28.38 -35.77
N PHE A 152 -24.74 28.21 -34.54
CA PHE A 152 -23.86 28.09 -33.37
C PHE A 152 -22.99 26.82 -33.39
N VAL A 153 -23.60 25.65 -33.61
CA VAL A 153 -22.90 24.36 -33.59
C VAL A 153 -21.96 24.24 -34.79
N GLU A 154 -22.38 24.69 -35.97
CA GLU A 154 -21.50 24.77 -37.13
C GLU A 154 -20.32 25.70 -36.89
N THR A 155 -20.54 26.83 -36.22
CA THR A 155 -19.46 27.76 -35.86
C THR A 155 -18.46 27.10 -34.90
N LEU A 156 -18.93 26.36 -33.88
CA LEU A 156 -18.05 25.61 -32.98
C LEU A 156 -17.20 24.60 -33.75
N ILE A 157 -17.81 23.78 -34.60
CA ILE A 157 -17.10 22.74 -35.36
C ILE A 157 -16.08 23.36 -36.33
N ARG A 158 -16.39 24.50 -36.95
CA ARG A 158 -15.47 25.21 -37.85
C ARG A 158 -14.31 25.87 -37.12
N GLN A 159 -14.50 26.28 -35.86
CA GLN A 159 -13.46 26.96 -35.07
C GLN A 159 -12.40 26.02 -34.50
N GLY A 160 -12.70 24.72 -34.35
CA GLY A 160 -11.75 23.75 -33.81
C GLY A 160 -12.41 22.43 -33.40
N GLN A 161 -11.59 21.51 -32.91
CA GLN A 161 -12.05 20.22 -32.39
C GLN A 161 -12.79 20.40 -31.05
N LEU A 162 -13.73 19.50 -30.79
CA LEU A 162 -14.39 19.37 -29.50
C LEU A 162 -13.62 18.34 -28.66
N SER A 163 -13.25 18.69 -27.43
CA SER A 163 -12.56 17.76 -26.53
C SER A 163 -13.41 17.48 -25.29
N GLN A 164 -13.59 16.21 -24.95
CA GLN A 164 -14.19 15.80 -23.67
C GLN A 164 -13.15 15.07 -22.84
N THR A 165 -12.98 15.49 -21.58
CA THR A 165 -12.10 14.77 -20.66
C THR A 165 -12.83 13.66 -19.91
N GLN A 166 -12.09 12.63 -19.54
CA GLN A 166 -12.53 11.57 -18.63
C GLN A 166 -11.43 11.21 -17.64
N PRO A 167 -11.78 10.94 -16.36
CA PRO A 167 -10.80 10.49 -15.38
C PRO A 167 -10.36 9.04 -15.55
N LEU A 168 -11.15 8.19 -16.24
CA LEU A 168 -10.87 6.77 -16.40
C LEU A 168 -10.53 6.43 -17.86
N ALA A 169 -9.44 5.68 -18.07
CA ALA A 169 -9.02 5.23 -19.41
C ALA A 169 -10.10 4.38 -20.10
N GLU A 170 -10.76 3.48 -19.37
CA GLU A 170 -11.82 2.63 -19.92
C GLU A 170 -13.04 3.46 -20.38
N ALA A 171 -13.44 4.47 -19.59
CA ALA A 171 -14.51 5.40 -19.99
C ALA A 171 -14.12 6.23 -21.22
N THR A 172 -12.84 6.61 -21.32
CA THR A 172 -12.26 7.33 -22.46
C THR A 172 -12.40 6.54 -23.77
N LYS A 173 -12.35 5.21 -23.72
CA LYS A 173 -12.56 4.33 -24.88
C LYS A 173 -14.05 4.01 -25.12
N ARG A 174 -14.79 3.72 -24.05
CA ARG A 174 -16.20 3.27 -24.15
C ARG A 174 -17.18 4.35 -24.60
N ILE A 175 -17.01 5.60 -24.13
CA ILE A 175 -17.89 6.72 -24.51
C ILE A 175 -17.88 6.96 -26.02
N PRO A 176 -16.72 7.18 -26.67
CA PRO A 176 -16.69 7.41 -28.11
C PRO A 176 -17.15 6.19 -28.91
N ASP A 177 -16.88 4.97 -28.43
CA ASP A 177 -17.45 3.75 -29.03
C ASP A 177 -18.98 3.74 -29.01
N THR A 178 -19.56 4.11 -27.86
CA THR A 178 -21.01 4.21 -27.69
C THR A 178 -21.61 5.31 -28.56
N VAL A 179 -20.99 6.50 -28.58
CA VAL A 179 -21.45 7.64 -29.41
C VAL A 179 -21.40 7.27 -30.88
N SER A 180 -20.25 6.82 -31.39
CA SER A 180 -20.07 6.43 -32.79
C SER A 180 -21.07 5.35 -33.20
N LYS A 181 -21.14 4.22 -32.49
CA LYS A 181 -21.97 3.09 -32.93
C LYS A 181 -23.48 3.30 -32.74
N ARG A 182 -23.90 3.94 -31.66
CA ARG A 182 -25.31 3.98 -31.26
C ARG A 182 -26.02 5.30 -31.54
N LEU A 183 -25.31 6.43 -31.49
CA LEU A 183 -25.94 7.75 -31.58
C LEU A 183 -25.74 8.43 -32.93
N ILE A 184 -24.55 8.34 -33.52
CA ILE A 184 -24.24 8.90 -34.86
C ILE A 184 -24.11 7.81 -35.95
N ALA A 185 -24.33 6.55 -35.58
CA ALA A 185 -24.42 5.39 -36.47
C ALA A 185 -23.19 5.12 -37.38
N GLU A 186 -21.99 5.44 -36.89
CA GLU A 186 -20.71 5.08 -37.50
C GLU A 186 -20.28 3.62 -37.16
N SER A 187 -19.25 3.13 -37.85
CA SER A 187 -18.67 1.81 -37.56
C SER A 187 -17.95 1.74 -36.19
N GLY A 188 -17.51 2.88 -35.67
CA GLY A 188 -16.76 3.00 -34.42
C GLY A 188 -15.81 4.21 -34.44
N PRO A 189 -15.11 4.49 -33.32
CA PRO A 189 -14.20 5.61 -33.20
C PRO A 189 -12.86 5.30 -33.88
N GLY A 190 -12.13 6.32 -34.30
CA GLY A 190 -10.83 6.13 -34.94
C GLY A 190 -10.26 7.37 -35.61
N THR A 191 -9.07 7.24 -36.20
CA THR A 191 -8.33 8.34 -36.83
C THR A 191 -9.08 9.01 -37.99
N MET A 192 -9.97 8.29 -38.67
CA MET A 192 -10.76 8.74 -39.83
C MET A 192 -12.27 8.73 -39.58
N ALA A 193 -12.68 8.69 -38.31
CA ALA A 193 -14.08 8.74 -37.87
C ALA A 193 -14.45 10.16 -37.38
N THR A 194 -15.73 10.43 -37.12
CA THR A 194 -16.15 11.71 -36.51
C THR A 194 -15.57 11.86 -35.11
N VAL A 195 -15.48 10.77 -34.35
CA VAL A 195 -14.98 10.76 -32.97
C VAL A 195 -13.73 9.88 -32.81
N GLY A 196 -12.73 10.40 -32.10
CA GLY A 196 -11.51 9.68 -31.72
C GLY A 196 -11.32 9.60 -30.20
N PHE A 197 -10.28 8.89 -29.76
CA PHE A 197 -9.91 8.84 -28.34
C PHE A 197 -8.42 8.72 -28.08
N ARG A 198 -7.99 9.10 -26.87
CA ARG A 198 -6.60 8.94 -26.41
C ARG A 198 -6.48 8.76 -24.89
N HIS A 199 -5.73 7.75 -24.48
CA HIS A 199 -5.18 7.62 -23.12
C HIS A 199 -3.71 7.13 -23.17
N SER A 200 -3.06 6.94 -22.02
CA SER A 200 -1.63 6.64 -21.95
C SER A 200 -1.18 5.31 -22.57
N GLY A 201 -2.11 4.38 -22.83
CA GLY A 201 -1.81 3.05 -23.35
C GLY A 201 -2.36 2.77 -24.75
N GLU A 202 -3.29 3.59 -25.24
CA GLU A 202 -3.92 3.40 -26.56
C GLU A 202 -4.38 4.75 -27.10
N GLU A 203 -4.22 4.94 -28.41
CA GLU A 203 -4.69 6.12 -29.12
C GLU A 203 -5.29 5.76 -30.48
N ALA A 204 -6.40 6.41 -30.81
CA ALA A 204 -7.10 6.26 -32.08
C ALA A 204 -7.74 7.61 -32.46
N TYR A 205 -6.90 8.60 -32.77
CA TYR A 205 -7.35 9.96 -33.09
C TYR A 205 -6.48 10.62 -34.17
N SER A 206 -7.02 11.60 -34.87
CA SER A 206 -6.30 12.50 -35.77
C SER A 206 -6.91 13.91 -35.74
N GLN A 207 -6.29 14.86 -36.44
CA GLN A 207 -6.82 16.22 -36.61
C GLN A 207 -8.14 16.27 -37.40
N HIS A 208 -8.53 15.18 -38.07
CA HIS A 208 -9.78 15.11 -38.85
C HIS A 208 -11.00 14.79 -37.98
N ASN A 209 -10.81 14.31 -36.76
CA ASN A 209 -11.93 14.09 -35.85
C ASN A 209 -12.60 15.43 -35.50
N ILE A 210 -13.92 15.46 -35.45
CA ILE A 210 -14.66 16.61 -34.92
C ILE A 210 -14.62 16.57 -33.39
N GLY A 211 -14.80 15.38 -32.80
CA GLY A 211 -14.76 15.17 -31.36
C GLY A 211 -13.63 14.23 -30.92
N ILE A 212 -13.00 14.53 -29.80
CA ILE A 212 -12.04 13.64 -29.16
C ILE A 212 -12.37 13.44 -27.69
N VAL A 213 -12.32 12.19 -27.21
CA VAL A 213 -12.42 11.88 -25.79
C VAL A 213 -11.03 11.51 -25.27
N VAL A 214 -10.56 12.23 -24.25
CA VAL A 214 -9.19 12.09 -23.74
C VAL A 214 -9.16 11.98 -22.23
N THR A 215 -8.08 11.46 -21.67
CA THR A 215 -7.89 11.54 -20.21
C THR A 215 -7.59 12.96 -19.76
N ASP A 216 -7.97 13.30 -18.52
CA ASP A 216 -7.67 14.62 -17.92
C ASP A 216 -6.17 14.96 -18.02
N GLY A 217 -5.30 13.97 -17.79
CA GLY A 217 -3.85 14.11 -17.88
C GLY A 217 -3.36 14.41 -19.29
N SER A 218 -3.94 13.78 -20.32
CA SER A 218 -3.60 14.05 -21.73
C SER A 218 -3.91 15.50 -22.10
N LEU A 219 -5.11 16.00 -21.77
CA LEU A 219 -5.49 17.36 -22.10
C LEU A 219 -4.66 18.39 -21.31
N LYS A 220 -4.42 18.14 -20.01
CA LYS A 220 -3.54 18.96 -19.18
C LYS A 220 -2.15 19.13 -19.81
N ASN A 221 -1.56 18.04 -20.29
CA ASN A 221 -0.24 18.07 -20.93
C ASN A 221 -0.26 18.86 -22.25
N TRP A 222 -1.28 18.66 -23.09
CA TRP A 222 -1.43 19.45 -24.31
C TRP A 222 -1.65 20.94 -24.07
N MET A 223 -2.38 21.30 -23.02
CA MET A 223 -2.57 22.70 -22.62
C MET A 223 -1.26 23.34 -22.16
N ARG A 224 -0.46 22.61 -21.37
CA ARG A 224 0.89 23.03 -20.98
C ARG A 224 1.77 23.28 -22.21
N ASP A 225 1.69 22.40 -23.22
CA ASP A 225 2.48 22.47 -24.44
C ASP A 225 1.94 23.48 -25.49
N GLY A 226 0.88 24.24 -25.15
CA GLY A 226 0.37 25.33 -25.98
C GLY A 226 -0.63 24.93 -27.06
N HIS A 227 -1.16 23.70 -27.03
CA HIS A 227 -2.11 23.19 -28.04
C HIS A 227 -3.57 23.61 -27.81
N LEU A 228 -3.85 24.58 -26.93
CA LEU A 228 -5.23 24.95 -26.59
C LEU A 228 -6.01 25.55 -27.76
N GLY A 229 -5.33 26.26 -28.68
CA GLY A 229 -5.96 26.96 -29.80
C GLY A 229 -6.53 26.08 -30.90
N GLN A 230 -6.37 24.75 -30.83
CA GLN A 230 -7.00 23.83 -31.78
C GLN A 230 -8.42 23.42 -31.39
N TYR A 231 -8.86 23.79 -30.18
CA TYR A 231 -10.16 23.42 -29.63
C TYR A 231 -11.13 24.59 -29.68
N SER A 232 -12.38 24.31 -30.06
CA SER A 232 -13.49 25.26 -29.95
C SER A 232 -14.32 25.04 -28.68
N LEU A 233 -14.33 23.80 -28.16
CA LEU A 233 -15.02 23.47 -26.92
C LEU A 233 -14.27 22.41 -26.13
N ILE A 234 -14.15 22.62 -24.81
CA ILE A 234 -13.65 21.62 -23.86
C ILE A 234 -14.76 21.28 -22.85
N MET A 235 -15.15 20.02 -22.80
CA MET A 235 -16.02 19.48 -21.76
C MET A 235 -15.19 18.77 -20.69
N VAL A 236 -15.05 19.39 -19.52
CA VAL A 236 -14.44 18.76 -18.34
C VAL A 236 -15.50 17.91 -17.65
N ASP A 237 -15.43 16.59 -17.83
CA ASP A 237 -16.41 15.67 -17.28
C ASP A 237 -16.01 15.14 -15.90
N GLU A 238 -16.99 14.63 -15.16
CA GLU A 238 -16.84 14.04 -13.83
C GLU A 238 -16.10 14.98 -12.85
N ALA A 239 -16.30 16.29 -12.99
CA ALA A 239 -15.58 17.31 -12.21
C ALA A 239 -15.79 17.20 -10.69
N HIS A 240 -16.76 16.40 -10.22
CA HIS A 240 -16.92 16.06 -8.79
C HIS A 240 -15.83 15.12 -8.25
N LYS A 241 -15.09 14.40 -9.10
CA LYS A 241 -13.97 13.55 -8.63
C LYS A 241 -12.84 14.36 -8.03
N ARG A 242 -12.67 15.61 -8.49
CA ARG A 242 -11.69 16.57 -7.95
C ARG A 242 -10.29 15.98 -7.81
N SER A 243 -9.84 15.27 -8.85
CA SER A 243 -8.49 14.72 -8.92
C SER A 243 -7.46 15.82 -9.12
N VAL A 244 -6.18 15.55 -8.83
CA VAL A 244 -5.09 16.52 -9.09
C VAL A 244 -5.08 16.98 -10.55
N ASN A 245 -5.32 16.06 -11.49
CA ASN A 245 -5.36 16.38 -12.92
C ASN A 245 -6.55 17.27 -13.30
N ILE A 246 -7.74 17.00 -12.76
CA ILE A 246 -8.94 17.83 -13.00
C ILE A 246 -8.72 19.24 -12.43
N ASP A 247 -8.26 19.36 -11.19
CA ASP A 247 -8.03 20.68 -10.58
C ASP A 247 -6.90 21.44 -11.28
N SER A 248 -5.84 20.75 -11.73
CA SER A 248 -4.80 21.34 -12.57
C SER A 248 -5.36 21.85 -13.89
N LEU A 249 -6.18 21.04 -14.57
CA LEU A 249 -6.81 21.40 -15.83
C LEU A 249 -7.73 22.62 -15.68
N LEU A 250 -8.60 22.63 -14.67
CA LEU A 250 -9.48 23.76 -14.36
C LEU A 250 -8.68 25.03 -14.05
N THR A 251 -7.58 24.90 -13.32
CA THR A 251 -6.65 26.00 -13.05
C THR A 251 -6.04 26.53 -14.35
N LEU A 252 -5.52 25.65 -15.22
CA LEU A 252 -4.99 26.07 -16.52
C LEU A 252 -6.06 26.80 -17.35
N LEU A 253 -7.30 26.31 -17.37
CA LEU A 253 -8.42 26.95 -18.07
C LEU A 253 -8.73 28.34 -17.50
N GLN A 254 -8.77 28.52 -16.18
CA GLN A 254 -9.00 29.83 -15.54
C GLN A 254 -7.98 30.89 -15.98
N TYR A 255 -6.73 30.50 -16.22
CA TYR A 255 -5.68 31.42 -16.64
C TYR A 255 -5.61 31.58 -18.17
N LYS A 256 -5.93 30.54 -18.93
CA LYS A 256 -5.79 30.56 -20.40
C LYS A 256 -7.04 31.03 -21.13
N LEU A 257 -8.25 30.79 -20.63
CA LEU A 257 -9.49 31.16 -21.33
C LEU A 257 -9.59 32.64 -21.74
N PRO A 258 -9.11 33.62 -20.96
CA PRO A 258 -9.10 35.02 -21.39
C PRO A 258 -8.29 35.27 -22.68
N LEU A 259 -7.32 34.40 -22.99
CA LEU A 259 -6.49 34.46 -24.21
C LEU A 259 -7.17 33.79 -25.42
N TYR A 260 -8.24 33.00 -25.21
CA TYR A 260 -8.94 32.24 -26.25
C TYR A 260 -10.46 32.51 -26.20
N PRO A 261 -10.95 33.68 -26.64
CA PRO A 261 -12.37 34.04 -26.54
C PRO A 261 -13.32 33.13 -27.35
N HIS A 262 -12.81 32.44 -28.37
CA HIS A 262 -13.58 31.46 -29.17
C HIS A 262 -13.82 30.15 -28.41
N LEU A 263 -12.94 29.80 -27.48
CA LEU A 263 -12.99 28.53 -26.77
C LEU A 263 -14.08 28.57 -25.70
N LYS A 264 -15.05 27.65 -25.81
CA LYS A 264 -16.11 27.41 -24.84
C LYS A 264 -15.75 26.26 -23.89
N VAL A 265 -16.27 26.28 -22.67
CA VAL A 265 -16.03 25.22 -21.69
C VAL A 265 -17.34 24.76 -21.05
N ILE A 266 -17.52 23.44 -20.97
CA ILE A 266 -18.59 22.81 -20.17
C ILE A 266 -17.93 22.14 -18.97
N ILE A 267 -18.33 22.50 -17.75
CA ILE A 267 -17.91 21.80 -16.53
C ILE A 267 -19.06 20.89 -16.11
N ALA A 268 -18.94 19.60 -16.41
CA ALA A 268 -20.02 18.64 -16.27
C ALA A 268 -19.87 17.80 -15.01
N SER A 269 -20.87 17.79 -14.14
CA SER A 269 -20.76 17.12 -12.85
C SER A 269 -22.11 16.73 -12.23
N ALA A 270 -22.10 15.72 -11.35
CA ALA A 270 -23.29 15.26 -10.65
C ALA A 270 -23.51 15.94 -9.29
N THR A 271 -22.45 16.37 -8.60
CA THR A 271 -22.53 16.78 -7.19
C THR A 271 -21.52 17.88 -6.82
N ILE A 272 -21.30 18.88 -7.67
CA ILE A 272 -20.36 19.99 -7.39
C ILE A 272 -21.01 21.14 -6.62
N ASN A 273 -20.17 21.91 -5.91
CA ASN A 273 -20.58 23.20 -5.36
C ASN A 273 -20.57 24.24 -6.49
N ILE A 274 -21.73 24.45 -7.10
CA ILE A 274 -21.90 25.33 -8.27
C ILE A 274 -21.36 26.73 -7.98
N GLU A 275 -21.69 27.30 -6.82
CA GLU A 275 -21.28 28.67 -6.45
C GLU A 275 -19.76 28.84 -6.36
N GLN A 276 -19.04 27.84 -5.82
CA GLN A 276 -17.58 27.90 -5.71
C GLN A 276 -16.90 27.88 -7.08
N PHE A 277 -17.40 27.03 -7.99
CA PHE A 277 -16.88 26.96 -9.35
C PHE A 277 -17.18 28.25 -10.13
N GLN A 278 -18.42 28.74 -10.04
CA GLN A 278 -18.82 29.98 -10.70
C GLN A 278 -17.94 31.17 -10.27
N LYS A 279 -17.81 31.40 -8.96
CA LYS A 279 -16.96 32.45 -8.39
C LYS A 279 -15.50 32.32 -8.82
N ALA A 280 -14.97 31.09 -8.93
CA ALA A 280 -13.57 30.89 -9.29
C ALA A 280 -13.25 31.37 -10.72
N PHE A 281 -14.15 31.15 -11.68
CA PHE A 281 -14.00 31.64 -13.06
C PHE A 281 -14.35 33.13 -13.19
N GLU A 282 -15.40 33.60 -12.52
CA GLU A 282 -15.78 35.03 -12.50
C GLU A 282 -14.68 35.92 -11.93
N ASN A 283 -13.96 35.45 -10.90
CA ASN A 283 -12.79 36.15 -10.33
C ASN A 283 -11.64 36.36 -11.33
N LYS A 284 -11.62 35.62 -12.44
CA LYS A 284 -10.67 35.78 -13.55
C LYS A 284 -11.27 36.54 -14.75
N GLY A 285 -12.45 37.15 -14.58
CA GLY A 285 -13.13 37.91 -15.62
C GLY A 285 -13.80 37.06 -16.70
N ILE A 286 -14.03 35.77 -16.42
CA ILE A 286 -14.61 34.83 -17.37
C ILE A 286 -16.13 34.80 -17.19
N SER A 287 -16.88 34.96 -18.29
CA SER A 287 -18.34 34.90 -18.28
C SER A 287 -18.83 33.48 -18.04
N THR A 288 -19.66 33.29 -17.01
CA THR A 288 -20.15 31.97 -16.60
C THR A 288 -21.66 31.93 -16.39
N ASP A 289 -22.27 30.76 -16.61
CA ASP A 289 -23.67 30.47 -16.29
C ASP A 289 -23.84 29.00 -15.87
N VAL A 290 -24.99 28.67 -15.29
CA VAL A 290 -25.31 27.36 -14.72
C VAL A 290 -26.51 26.77 -15.43
N LEU A 291 -26.42 25.50 -15.78
CA LEU A 291 -27.55 24.64 -16.14
C LEU A 291 -27.67 23.52 -15.11
N ASP A 292 -28.54 23.72 -14.13
CA ASP A 292 -28.79 22.74 -13.08
C ASP A 292 -30.04 21.90 -13.41
N LEU A 293 -29.79 20.71 -13.93
CA LEU A 293 -30.81 19.71 -14.22
C LEU A 293 -31.07 18.78 -13.02
N SER A 294 -30.38 18.97 -11.89
CA SER A 294 -30.47 18.07 -10.73
C SER A 294 -31.84 18.09 -10.08
N LEU A 295 -32.52 19.25 -10.08
CA LEU A 295 -33.88 19.40 -9.56
C LEU A 295 -34.94 18.95 -10.58
N THR A 296 -34.77 19.31 -11.84
CA THR A 296 -35.73 18.98 -12.90
C THR A 296 -35.76 17.49 -13.20
N LEU A 297 -34.62 16.80 -13.04
CA LEU A 297 -34.50 15.35 -13.20
C LEU A 297 -34.64 14.59 -11.86
N LYS A 298 -34.98 15.29 -10.76
CA LYS A 298 -35.05 14.75 -9.37
C LYS A 298 -36.28 13.90 -9.11
N GLU A 299 -37.31 13.96 -9.95
CA GLU A 299 -38.55 13.15 -9.86
C GLU A 299 -38.31 11.62 -10.03
N GLN A 300 -37.06 11.18 -10.15
CA GLN A 300 -36.68 9.79 -10.45
C GLN A 300 -35.63 9.21 -9.49
N ILE A 301 -35.60 9.64 -8.22
CA ILE A 301 -34.99 8.83 -7.15
C ILE A 301 -35.91 7.63 -6.92
N ASN A 302 -35.70 6.57 -7.69
CA ASN A 302 -36.44 5.33 -7.55
C ASN A 302 -35.73 4.40 -6.56
N TYR A 303 -35.26 4.92 -5.42
CA TYR A 303 -34.68 4.09 -4.36
C TYR A 303 -35.04 4.60 -2.97
N HIS A 304 -35.12 3.69 -1.99
CA HIS A 304 -35.29 4.02 -0.58
C HIS A 304 -33.98 3.88 0.19
N VAL A 305 -33.70 4.80 1.10
CA VAL A 305 -32.48 4.81 1.91
C VAL A 305 -32.82 4.46 3.35
N HIS A 306 -32.34 3.30 3.79
CA HIS A 306 -32.45 2.81 5.15
C HIS A 306 -31.20 3.15 5.95
N TYR A 307 -31.35 4.00 6.96
CA TYR A 307 -30.27 4.31 7.89
C TYR A 307 -30.22 3.30 9.04
N TRP A 308 -29.06 3.20 9.69
CA TRP A 308 -28.88 2.30 10.82
C TRP A 308 -29.92 2.56 11.92
N LYS A 309 -30.69 1.52 12.27
CA LYS A 309 -31.78 1.58 13.26
C LYS A 309 -32.86 2.62 12.96
N ASP A 310 -33.11 2.94 11.70
CA ASP A 310 -34.23 3.82 11.37
C ASP A 310 -35.59 3.16 11.60
N GLY A 311 -36.67 3.96 11.54
CA GLY A 311 -38.04 3.44 11.50
C GLY A 311 -38.41 2.90 10.12
N ALA A 312 -39.57 2.26 10.00
CA ALA A 312 -40.08 1.88 8.68
C ALA A 312 -40.29 3.13 7.80
N ILE A 313 -39.89 3.04 6.53
CA ILE A 313 -40.02 4.13 5.56
C ILE A 313 -41.39 4.05 4.90
N GLU A 314 -42.10 5.18 4.86
CA GLU A 314 -43.41 5.28 4.22
C GLU A 314 -43.32 4.92 2.72
N LYS A 315 -44.24 4.07 2.25
CA LYS A 315 -44.29 3.56 0.85
C LYS A 315 -43.08 2.74 0.40
N CYS A 316 -42.22 2.30 1.33
CA CYS A 316 -41.15 1.35 1.04
C CYS A 316 -41.66 -0.10 1.16
N ASP A 317 -41.44 -0.89 0.13
CA ASP A 317 -41.77 -2.31 0.08
C ASP A 317 -40.50 -3.19 0.12
N CYS A 318 -39.43 -2.75 0.78
CA CYS A 318 -38.25 -3.61 0.97
C CYS A 318 -38.54 -4.73 1.98
N TRP A 319 -37.73 -5.79 1.98
CA TRP A 319 -37.84 -6.90 2.94
C TRP A 319 -37.81 -6.44 4.41
N LEU A 320 -37.12 -5.33 4.72
CA LEU A 320 -36.99 -4.77 6.08
C LEU A 320 -38.17 -3.86 6.48
N CYS A 321 -39.02 -3.44 5.55
CA CYS A 321 -40.19 -2.58 5.84
C CYS A 321 -41.52 -3.33 5.75
N ARG A 322 -41.57 -4.45 5.04
CA ARG A 322 -42.79 -5.28 4.92
C ARG A 322 -43.20 -5.95 6.23
N ASP A 323 -42.24 -6.28 7.08
CA ASP A 323 -42.48 -6.96 8.36
C ASP A 323 -41.82 -6.18 9.52
N GLY A 324 -42.66 -5.59 10.38
CA GLY A 324 -42.22 -4.83 11.55
C GLY A 324 -41.53 -5.68 12.62
N GLN A 325 -41.92 -6.95 12.76
CA GLN A 325 -41.34 -7.86 13.75
C GLN A 325 -39.99 -8.40 13.27
N LEU A 326 -39.85 -8.70 11.98
CA LEU A 326 -38.56 -9.02 11.35
C LEU A 326 -37.59 -7.85 11.49
N ARG A 327 -38.06 -6.63 11.23
CA ARG A 327 -37.27 -5.41 11.41
C ARG A 327 -36.79 -5.22 12.84
N GLU A 328 -37.68 -5.37 13.81
CA GLU A 328 -37.34 -5.24 15.23
C GLU A 328 -36.32 -6.30 15.64
N ASN A 329 -36.52 -7.56 15.24
CA ASN A 329 -35.58 -8.66 15.48
C ASN A 329 -34.21 -8.43 14.83
N PHE A 330 -34.20 -7.89 13.60
CA PHE A 330 -32.98 -7.58 12.86
C PHE A 330 -32.12 -6.55 13.60
N TRP A 331 -32.76 -5.53 14.19
CA TRP A 331 -32.09 -4.48 14.97
C TRP A 331 -31.78 -4.86 16.41
N LYS A 332 -32.57 -5.75 17.04
CA LYS A 332 -32.43 -6.17 18.45
C LYS A 332 -31.04 -6.70 18.79
N LYS A 333 -30.39 -7.40 17.86
CA LYS A 333 -29.04 -7.99 18.02
C LYS A 333 -27.89 -7.05 17.64
N LYS A 334 -28.18 -5.83 17.17
CA LYS A 334 -27.18 -4.89 16.65
C LYS A 334 -27.13 -3.63 17.54
N ASN A 335 -25.97 -3.27 18.09
CA ASN A 335 -25.85 -2.13 19.01
C ASN A 335 -25.54 -0.81 18.28
N MET A 336 -24.26 -0.50 18.10
CA MET A 336 -23.79 0.71 17.45
C MET A 336 -23.50 0.46 15.96
N PRO A 337 -23.50 1.51 15.13
CA PRO A 337 -22.94 1.45 13.78
C PRO A 337 -21.55 0.80 13.80
N PRO A 338 -21.23 -0.09 12.83
CA PRO A 338 -19.96 -0.78 12.82
C PRO A 338 -18.77 0.17 12.60
N GLU A 339 -17.69 -0.11 13.33
CA GLU A 339 -16.34 0.31 12.98
C GLU A 339 -15.79 -0.57 11.84
N GLU A 340 -14.69 -0.14 11.21
CA GLU A 340 -14.10 -0.80 10.02
C GLU A 340 -13.81 -2.29 10.25
N ASP A 341 -13.31 -2.65 11.44
CA ASP A 341 -12.92 -4.02 11.80
C ASP A 341 -14.09 -5.00 11.84
N LYS A 342 -15.32 -4.51 12.05
CA LYS A 342 -16.56 -5.31 12.12
C LYS A 342 -17.37 -5.30 10.82
N LEU A 343 -16.90 -4.58 9.80
CA LEU A 343 -17.58 -4.53 8.50
C LEU A 343 -17.76 -5.94 7.88
N PRO A 344 -16.77 -6.85 7.90
CA PRO A 344 -16.93 -8.16 7.27
C PRO A 344 -18.08 -8.99 7.85
N GLU A 345 -18.20 -9.06 9.17
CA GLU A 345 -19.23 -9.85 9.85
C GLU A 345 -20.62 -9.27 9.64
N ILE A 346 -20.73 -7.94 9.66
CA ILE A 346 -22.02 -7.25 9.54
C ILE A 346 -22.49 -7.21 8.09
N VAL A 347 -21.61 -6.91 7.14
CA VAL A 347 -21.95 -6.89 5.71
C VAL A 347 -22.32 -8.29 5.24
N SER A 348 -21.54 -9.32 5.61
CA SER A 348 -21.91 -10.71 5.32
C SER A 348 -23.26 -11.09 5.93
N SER A 349 -23.61 -10.58 7.12
CA SER A 349 -24.94 -10.81 7.72
C SER A 349 -26.04 -10.12 6.92
N PHE A 350 -25.85 -8.85 6.54
CA PHE A 350 -26.80 -8.12 5.70
C PHE A 350 -27.02 -8.79 4.35
N VAL A 351 -25.95 -9.24 3.70
CA VAL A 351 -26.03 -9.98 2.42
C VAL A 351 -26.88 -11.23 2.58
N MET A 352 -26.64 -12.04 3.62
CA MET A 352 -27.43 -13.26 3.85
C MET A 352 -28.92 -12.96 4.09
N GLU A 353 -29.25 -11.91 4.84
CA GLU A 353 -30.64 -11.53 5.06
C GLU A 353 -31.31 -11.06 3.77
N ILE A 354 -30.63 -10.27 2.94
CA ILE A 354 -31.16 -9.87 1.63
C ILE A 354 -31.37 -11.10 0.76
N LEU A 355 -30.38 -12.00 0.66
CA LEU A 355 -30.44 -13.18 -0.19
C LEU A 355 -31.58 -14.15 0.21
N LYS A 356 -31.85 -14.31 1.51
CA LYS A 356 -32.92 -15.19 2.03
C LYS A 356 -34.31 -14.59 1.85
N ASN A 357 -34.44 -13.28 1.94
CA ASN A 357 -35.74 -12.60 1.92
C ASN A 357 -36.10 -12.03 0.53
N THR A 358 -35.24 -12.20 -0.48
CA THR A 358 -35.45 -11.63 -1.83
C THR A 358 -35.11 -12.62 -2.94
N GLU A 359 -35.98 -12.70 -3.95
CA GLU A 359 -35.82 -13.64 -5.07
C GLU A 359 -34.99 -13.06 -6.22
N GLN A 360 -35.08 -11.75 -6.48
CA GLN A 360 -34.46 -11.07 -7.61
C GLN A 360 -33.55 -9.90 -7.18
N GLY A 361 -32.53 -9.64 -7.99
CA GLY A 361 -31.71 -8.44 -7.94
C GLY A 361 -30.34 -8.64 -7.30
N GLY A 362 -29.31 -8.01 -7.90
CA GLY A 362 -27.94 -8.04 -7.41
C GLY A 362 -27.71 -7.10 -6.21
N ILE A 363 -26.70 -7.44 -5.43
CA ILE A 363 -26.25 -6.68 -4.25
C ILE A 363 -24.90 -6.05 -4.55
N LEU A 364 -24.73 -4.77 -4.24
CA LEU A 364 -23.49 -4.03 -4.33
C LEU A 364 -23.09 -3.50 -2.94
N ALA A 365 -22.01 -3.98 -2.36
CA ALA A 365 -21.53 -3.52 -1.06
C ALA A 365 -20.25 -2.69 -1.21
N PHE A 366 -20.25 -1.48 -0.65
CA PHE A 366 -19.10 -0.59 -0.61
C PHE A 366 -18.28 -0.80 0.67
N LEU A 367 -17.02 -1.21 0.51
CA LEU A 367 -16.06 -1.55 1.57
C LEU A 367 -14.77 -0.72 1.40
N THR A 368 -13.89 -0.77 2.41
CA THR A 368 -12.76 0.15 2.52
C THR A 368 -11.52 -0.26 1.73
N GLY A 369 -11.32 -1.55 1.51
CA GLY A 369 -10.15 -2.05 0.78
C GLY A 369 -10.10 -3.57 0.70
N GLU A 370 -9.06 -4.07 0.05
CA GLU A 370 -8.89 -5.49 -0.30
C GLU A 370 -9.08 -6.45 0.88
N ALA A 371 -8.35 -6.28 1.98
CA ALA A 371 -8.44 -7.20 3.13
C ALA A 371 -9.87 -7.31 3.71
N VAL A 372 -10.62 -6.21 3.72
CA VAL A 372 -12.01 -6.18 4.19
C VAL A 372 -12.93 -6.84 3.16
N ILE A 373 -12.71 -6.57 1.87
CA ILE A 373 -13.47 -7.15 0.76
C ILE A 373 -13.31 -8.67 0.73
N GLU A 374 -12.08 -9.18 0.76
CA GLU A 374 -11.83 -10.62 0.69
C GLU A 374 -12.37 -11.36 1.91
N ARG A 375 -12.14 -10.83 3.12
CA ARG A 375 -12.73 -11.41 4.33
C ARG A 375 -14.27 -11.43 4.27
N THR A 376 -14.89 -10.39 3.72
CA THR A 376 -16.36 -10.36 3.54
C THR A 376 -16.82 -11.38 2.51
N SER A 377 -16.10 -11.49 1.40
CA SER A 377 -16.32 -12.44 0.30
C SER A 377 -16.35 -13.87 0.83
N ASP A 378 -15.33 -14.24 1.61
CA ASP A 378 -15.20 -15.58 2.14
C ASP A 378 -16.25 -15.91 3.20
N LEU A 379 -16.58 -14.97 4.08
CA LEU A 379 -17.67 -15.15 5.03
C LEU A 379 -19.02 -15.37 4.32
N ILE A 380 -19.28 -14.70 3.20
CA ILE A 380 -20.50 -14.92 2.41
C ILE A 380 -20.45 -16.29 1.75
N LYS A 381 -19.34 -16.63 1.08
CA LYS A 381 -19.14 -17.92 0.41
C LYS A 381 -19.30 -19.10 1.38
N GLU A 382 -18.72 -19.02 2.58
CA GLU A 382 -18.85 -20.04 3.63
C GLU A 382 -20.32 -20.22 4.05
N ARG A 383 -21.06 -19.12 4.20
CA ARG A 383 -22.47 -19.14 4.61
C ARG A 383 -23.43 -19.64 3.54
N ILE A 384 -23.15 -19.40 2.25
CA ILE A 384 -24.00 -19.89 1.15
C ILE A 384 -23.66 -21.32 0.72
N LYS A 385 -22.46 -21.83 1.03
CA LYS A 385 -21.97 -23.15 0.58
C LYS A 385 -22.93 -24.31 0.88
N ASN A 386 -23.57 -24.28 2.04
CA ASN A 386 -24.47 -25.33 2.51
C ASN A 386 -25.95 -25.08 2.19
N ASP A 387 -26.29 -23.95 1.56
CA ASP A 387 -27.64 -23.61 1.17
C ASP A 387 -27.87 -23.96 -0.32
N PRO A 388 -28.68 -24.97 -0.65
CA PRO A 388 -28.88 -25.42 -2.04
C PRO A 388 -29.40 -24.33 -2.97
N GLN A 389 -30.10 -23.32 -2.44
CA GLN A 389 -30.68 -22.22 -3.23
C GLN A 389 -29.70 -21.07 -3.43
N LEU A 390 -28.73 -20.89 -2.53
CA LEU A 390 -27.79 -19.76 -2.55
C LEU A 390 -26.39 -20.13 -3.03
N ARG A 391 -25.99 -21.41 -2.99
CA ARG A 391 -24.63 -21.88 -3.30
C ARG A 391 -24.08 -21.50 -4.68
N ASN A 392 -24.95 -21.21 -5.64
CA ASN A 392 -24.58 -20.84 -7.02
C ASN A 392 -24.48 -19.33 -7.25
N ILE A 393 -24.79 -18.50 -6.26
CA ILE A 393 -24.78 -17.04 -6.40
C ILE A 393 -23.32 -16.54 -6.48
N PRO A 394 -22.91 -15.84 -7.56
CA PRO A 394 -21.57 -15.31 -7.67
C PRO A 394 -21.29 -14.23 -6.62
N VAL A 395 -20.16 -14.37 -5.91
CA VAL A 395 -19.63 -13.36 -4.97
C VAL A 395 -18.31 -12.85 -5.53
N LEU A 396 -18.31 -11.62 -6.03
CA LEU A 396 -17.25 -11.04 -6.85
C LEU A 396 -16.58 -9.87 -6.13
N PRO A 397 -15.31 -10.02 -5.69
CA PRO A 397 -14.54 -8.93 -5.11
C PRO A 397 -13.96 -8.02 -6.19
N ILE A 398 -13.97 -6.70 -5.96
CA ILE A 398 -13.56 -5.66 -6.91
C ILE A 398 -12.75 -4.57 -6.20
N TYR A 399 -11.44 -4.53 -6.45
CA TYR A 399 -10.50 -3.53 -5.92
C TYR A 399 -9.36 -3.29 -6.90
N SER A 400 -8.58 -2.22 -6.68
CA SER A 400 -7.68 -1.66 -7.72
C SER A 400 -6.50 -2.54 -8.11
N ARG A 401 -6.22 -3.60 -7.34
CA ARG A 401 -5.13 -4.56 -7.58
C ARG A 401 -5.59 -5.76 -8.43
N LEU A 402 -6.89 -5.96 -8.60
CA LEU A 402 -7.45 -7.05 -9.40
C LEU A 402 -7.06 -6.94 -10.90
N GLY A 403 -6.69 -5.75 -11.37
CA GLY A 403 -6.40 -5.46 -12.77
C GLY A 403 -7.67 -5.09 -13.56
N SER A 404 -7.53 -4.26 -14.60
CA SER A 404 -8.67 -3.72 -15.37
C SER A 404 -9.51 -4.81 -16.04
N GLU A 405 -8.88 -5.85 -16.60
CA GLU A 405 -9.58 -6.94 -17.28
C GLU A 405 -10.49 -7.72 -16.33
N LYS A 406 -9.97 -8.11 -15.15
CA LYS A 406 -10.77 -8.81 -14.14
C LYS A 406 -11.86 -7.92 -13.56
N VAL A 407 -11.62 -6.63 -13.38
CA VAL A 407 -12.64 -5.67 -12.90
C VAL A 407 -13.79 -5.59 -13.90
N SER A 408 -13.47 -5.44 -15.18
CA SER A 408 -14.48 -5.41 -16.24
C SER A 408 -15.27 -6.72 -16.30
N TRP A 409 -14.57 -7.86 -16.28
CA TRP A 409 -15.20 -9.18 -16.21
C TRP A 409 -16.15 -9.31 -15.02
N SER A 410 -15.75 -8.86 -13.82
CA SER A 410 -16.61 -8.92 -12.63
C SER A 410 -17.87 -8.06 -12.77
N PHE A 411 -17.80 -6.92 -13.46
CA PHE A 411 -18.97 -6.09 -13.75
C PHE A 411 -19.90 -6.68 -14.82
N GLU A 412 -19.37 -7.43 -15.78
CA GLU A 412 -20.14 -8.08 -16.84
C GLU A 412 -20.71 -9.44 -16.44
N HIS A 413 -20.04 -10.17 -15.54
CA HIS A 413 -20.40 -11.52 -15.14
C HIS A 413 -21.68 -11.54 -14.29
N ASN A 414 -22.81 -11.90 -14.92
CA ASN A 414 -24.12 -11.99 -14.29
C ASN A 414 -24.99 -13.10 -14.93
N PRO A 415 -24.78 -14.38 -14.59
CA PRO A 415 -25.45 -15.50 -15.24
C PRO A 415 -26.96 -15.61 -14.96
N GLU A 416 -27.45 -15.10 -13.82
CA GLU A 416 -28.84 -15.31 -13.36
C GLU A 416 -29.54 -14.04 -12.81
N ASN A 417 -29.03 -12.83 -13.08
CA ASN A 417 -29.55 -11.56 -12.49
C ASN A 417 -29.55 -11.53 -10.95
N LYS A 418 -28.69 -12.34 -10.33
CA LYS A 418 -28.51 -12.43 -8.88
C LYS A 418 -27.04 -12.69 -8.57
N ARG A 419 -26.35 -11.64 -8.11
CA ARG A 419 -24.92 -11.66 -7.77
C ARG A 419 -24.62 -10.71 -6.61
N VAL A 420 -23.48 -10.91 -5.97
CA VAL A 420 -22.96 -10.04 -4.91
C VAL A 420 -21.64 -9.43 -5.37
N LEU A 421 -21.62 -8.11 -5.54
CA LEU A 421 -20.43 -7.33 -5.85
C LEU A 421 -19.92 -6.67 -4.56
N LEU A 422 -18.66 -6.93 -4.21
CA LEU A 422 -17.99 -6.32 -3.06
C LEU A 422 -16.89 -5.41 -3.57
N THR A 423 -16.98 -4.10 -3.32
CA THR A 423 -16.11 -3.15 -4.03
C THR A 423 -15.66 -1.96 -3.18
N THR A 424 -14.56 -1.33 -3.58
CA THR A 424 -14.17 0.00 -3.08
C THR A 424 -14.95 1.11 -3.81
N ASP A 425 -14.42 2.31 -3.84
CA ASP A 425 -14.88 3.43 -4.68
C ASP A 425 -14.79 3.18 -6.21
N ILE A 426 -14.32 2.02 -6.68
CA ILE A 426 -14.27 1.71 -8.13
C ILE A 426 -15.66 1.76 -8.77
N ALA A 427 -16.66 1.17 -8.12
CA ALA A 427 -18.03 1.24 -8.62
C ALA A 427 -18.71 2.60 -8.35
N GLU A 428 -18.07 3.52 -7.61
CA GLU A 428 -18.65 4.83 -7.25
C GLU A 428 -18.91 5.71 -8.47
N THR A 429 -18.22 5.46 -9.60
CA THR A 429 -18.38 6.21 -10.86
C THR A 429 -18.36 5.29 -12.09
N SER A 430 -18.90 5.77 -13.21
CA SER A 430 -18.63 5.27 -14.57
C SER A 430 -19.09 3.85 -14.98
N HIS A 431 -19.49 2.94 -14.10
CA HIS A 431 -20.16 1.69 -14.50
C HIS A 431 -21.66 1.76 -14.24
N THR A 432 -22.46 1.40 -15.24
CA THR A 432 -23.92 1.25 -15.13
C THR A 432 -24.18 -0.24 -14.93
N LEU A 433 -24.78 -0.59 -13.78
CA LEU A 433 -25.11 -1.96 -13.42
C LEU A 433 -26.63 -2.04 -13.29
N ASP A 434 -27.30 -2.44 -14.37
CA ASP A 434 -28.77 -2.40 -14.44
C ASP A 434 -29.44 -3.48 -13.59
N ASP A 435 -28.69 -4.52 -13.22
CA ASP A 435 -29.12 -5.67 -12.43
C ASP A 435 -29.05 -5.47 -10.90
N ILE A 436 -28.40 -4.41 -10.43
CA ILE A 436 -28.24 -4.14 -8.99
C ILE A 436 -29.50 -3.47 -8.44
N LEU A 437 -30.08 -4.06 -7.39
CA LEU A 437 -31.23 -3.52 -6.66
C LEU A 437 -30.89 -3.09 -5.25
N TYR A 438 -29.86 -3.69 -4.64
CA TYR A 438 -29.51 -3.47 -3.24
C TYR A 438 -28.10 -2.88 -3.13
N VAL A 439 -27.95 -1.76 -2.43
CA VAL A 439 -26.66 -1.20 -2.04
C VAL A 439 -26.48 -1.36 -0.53
N ILE A 440 -25.33 -1.86 -0.09
CA ILE A 440 -24.90 -1.79 1.30
C ILE A 440 -23.78 -0.74 1.38
N GLU A 441 -24.05 0.37 2.08
CA GLU A 441 -23.11 1.48 2.21
C GLU A 441 -22.43 1.46 3.58
N SER A 442 -21.12 1.21 3.62
CA SER A 442 -20.33 1.27 4.86
C SER A 442 -20.16 2.70 5.40
N GLY A 443 -20.18 3.72 4.53
CA GLY A 443 -19.91 5.11 4.90
C GLY A 443 -18.44 5.41 5.11
N TYR A 444 -17.56 4.48 4.74
CA TYR A 444 -16.11 4.62 4.82
C TYR A 444 -15.47 4.67 3.44
N ILE A 445 -14.32 5.33 3.36
CA ILE A 445 -13.45 5.36 2.20
C ILE A 445 -12.00 5.42 2.66
N LYS A 446 -11.11 4.75 1.92
CA LYS A 446 -9.66 4.98 2.04
C LYS A 446 -9.29 6.19 1.20
N GLN A 447 -8.76 7.23 1.84
CA GLN A 447 -8.46 8.48 1.16
C GLN A 447 -6.98 8.87 1.37
N TYR A 448 -6.28 9.12 0.28
CA TYR A 448 -4.87 9.52 0.32
C TYR A 448 -4.69 10.86 1.05
N GLN A 449 -3.73 10.92 1.96
CA GLN A 449 -3.35 12.10 2.73
C GLN A 449 -1.84 12.33 2.67
N TRP A 450 -1.46 13.56 2.36
CA TRP A 450 -0.10 14.06 2.39
C TRP A 450 0.11 14.95 3.63
N ASP A 451 1.22 14.70 4.34
CA ASP A 451 1.69 15.55 5.41
C ASP A 451 2.96 16.30 4.98
N PRO A 452 2.90 17.62 4.74
CA PRO A 452 4.05 18.39 4.29
C PRO A 452 5.10 18.61 5.39
N GLN A 453 4.78 18.40 6.68
CA GLN A 453 5.75 18.56 7.76
C GLN A 453 6.68 17.35 7.84
N ASP A 454 6.09 16.15 7.84
CA ASP A 454 6.85 14.89 7.91
C ASP A 454 7.29 14.38 6.54
N MET A 455 6.83 15.01 5.44
CA MET A 455 6.98 14.55 4.06
C MET A 455 6.50 13.10 3.86
N THR A 456 5.40 12.73 4.53
CA THR A 456 4.86 11.38 4.50
C THR A 456 3.50 11.34 3.85
N SER A 457 3.27 10.26 3.10
CA SER A 457 1.95 9.92 2.60
C SER A 457 1.32 8.82 3.44
N SER A 458 -0.01 8.83 3.52
CA SER A 458 -0.78 7.79 4.17
C SER A 458 -2.10 7.58 3.47
N LEU A 459 -2.69 6.39 3.60
CA LEU A 459 -3.99 6.06 3.03
C LEU A 459 -4.97 5.64 4.14
N PRO A 460 -5.32 6.54 5.08
CA PRO A 460 -6.21 6.22 6.18
C PRO A 460 -7.64 5.94 5.70
N THR A 461 -8.32 5.05 6.42
CA THR A 461 -9.77 4.91 6.34
C THR A 461 -10.45 6.05 7.10
N ILE A 462 -11.33 6.78 6.44
CA ILE A 462 -12.10 7.89 7.01
C ILE A 462 -13.58 7.77 6.66
N ARG A 463 -14.43 8.56 7.32
CA ARG A 463 -15.82 8.74 6.87
C ARG A 463 -15.83 9.37 5.48
N HIS A 464 -16.67 8.82 4.60
CA HIS A 464 -16.86 9.39 3.27
C HIS A 464 -17.61 10.72 3.34
N SER A 465 -17.68 11.46 2.25
CA SER A 465 -18.51 12.66 2.15
C SER A 465 -19.97 12.31 1.87
N GLN A 466 -20.88 13.22 2.22
CA GLN A 466 -22.30 13.08 1.87
C GLN A 466 -22.46 12.97 0.36
N ALA A 467 -21.77 13.82 -0.42
CA ALA A 467 -21.77 13.75 -1.88
C ALA A 467 -21.28 12.41 -2.43
N GLY A 468 -20.20 11.85 -1.87
CA GLY A 468 -19.67 10.55 -2.27
C GLY A 468 -20.62 9.40 -1.95
N CYS A 469 -21.21 9.38 -0.76
CA CYS A 469 -22.26 8.41 -0.41
C CYS A 469 -23.48 8.54 -1.35
N LEU A 470 -23.93 9.74 -1.67
CA LEU A 470 -25.05 9.94 -2.62
C LEU A 470 -24.73 9.38 -4.03
N GLN A 471 -23.47 9.43 -4.48
CA GLN A 471 -23.06 8.79 -5.72
C GLN A 471 -23.11 7.26 -5.65
N ARG A 472 -22.76 6.69 -4.50
CA ARG A 472 -22.91 5.26 -4.22
C ARG A 472 -24.38 4.83 -4.15
N PHE A 473 -25.25 5.68 -3.59
CA PHE A 473 -26.70 5.45 -3.57
C PHE A 473 -27.28 5.42 -4.98
N GLY A 474 -26.83 6.35 -5.83
CA GLY A 474 -27.22 6.45 -7.24
C GLY A 474 -26.78 5.29 -8.13
N ARG A 475 -26.18 4.23 -7.57
CA ARG A 475 -25.93 2.96 -8.27
C ARG A 475 -27.16 2.09 -8.40
N VAL A 476 -28.18 2.33 -7.59
CA VAL A 476 -29.52 1.74 -7.71
C VAL A 476 -30.55 2.79 -8.10
N GLY A 477 -31.76 2.37 -8.45
CA GLY A 477 -32.85 3.30 -8.77
C GLY A 477 -32.78 3.94 -10.17
N ARG A 478 -31.89 3.47 -11.06
CA ARG A 478 -31.75 4.00 -12.42
C ARG A 478 -32.79 3.43 -13.38
N THR A 479 -32.87 2.11 -13.45
CA THR A 479 -33.75 1.35 -14.36
C THR A 479 -35.03 0.89 -13.68
N GLN A 480 -34.93 0.52 -12.41
CA GLN A 480 -35.98 -0.08 -11.58
C GLN A 480 -35.83 0.37 -10.12
N LYS A 481 -36.75 -0.05 -9.24
CA LYS A 481 -36.76 0.34 -7.82
C LYS A 481 -35.56 -0.25 -7.09
N GLY A 482 -34.89 0.56 -6.28
CA GLY A 482 -33.68 0.19 -5.53
C GLY A 482 -33.77 0.41 -4.02
N TYR A 483 -32.83 -0.16 -3.28
CA TYR A 483 -32.78 -0.05 -1.83
C TYR A 483 -31.33 0.14 -1.38
N VAL A 484 -31.10 1.12 -0.52
CA VAL A 484 -29.80 1.43 0.05
C VAL A 484 -29.85 1.17 1.55
N TYR A 485 -28.91 0.41 2.09
CA TYR A 485 -28.77 0.13 3.50
C TYR A 485 -27.47 0.75 4.01
N CYS A 486 -27.59 1.85 4.77
CA CYS A 486 -26.46 2.57 5.35
C CYS A 486 -26.08 1.96 6.70
N LEU A 487 -24.79 1.66 6.88
CA LEU A 487 -24.21 1.17 8.13
C LEU A 487 -23.87 2.32 9.10
N TYR A 488 -24.65 3.39 9.06
CA TYR A 488 -24.58 4.58 9.90
C TYR A 488 -25.96 5.22 10.01
N SER A 489 -26.17 5.99 11.07
CA SER A 489 -27.43 6.68 11.34
C SER A 489 -27.59 7.95 10.50
N ASN A 490 -28.84 8.39 10.32
CA ASN A 490 -29.15 9.65 9.62
C ASN A 490 -28.55 10.88 10.36
N ALA A 491 -28.49 10.83 11.69
CA ALA A 491 -27.87 11.88 12.49
C ALA A 491 -26.35 11.97 12.24
N GLU A 492 -25.65 10.84 12.17
CA GLU A 492 -24.23 10.81 11.79
C GLU A 492 -24.03 11.35 10.38
N PHE A 493 -24.86 10.90 9.42
CA PHE A 493 -24.76 11.34 8.04
C PHE A 493 -24.90 12.86 7.88
N LYS A 494 -25.83 13.49 8.60
CA LYS A 494 -26.06 14.94 8.51
C LYS A 494 -25.03 15.77 9.28
N ASN A 495 -24.60 15.29 10.45
CA ASN A 495 -23.82 16.11 11.39
C ASN A 495 -22.32 15.80 11.41
N GLN A 496 -21.90 14.59 11.01
CA GLN A 496 -20.49 14.17 11.09
C GLN A 496 -19.82 14.05 9.70
N PHE A 497 -20.58 13.73 8.65
CA PHE A 497 -20.01 13.58 7.31
C PHE A 497 -19.82 14.96 6.67
N LYS A 498 -18.65 15.19 6.06
CA LYS A 498 -18.41 16.39 5.25
C LYS A 498 -19.39 16.42 4.07
N ILE A 499 -19.88 17.61 3.70
CA ILE A 499 -20.80 17.76 2.58
C ILE A 499 -20.16 17.29 1.26
N GLN A 500 -18.90 17.70 1.02
CA GLN A 500 -18.14 17.33 -0.17
C GLN A 500 -16.80 16.69 0.21
N THR A 501 -16.28 15.89 -0.72
CA THR A 501 -14.96 15.30 -0.63
C THR A 501 -13.91 16.41 -0.76
N THR A 502 -12.94 16.46 0.17
CA THR A 502 -11.79 17.37 0.05
C THR A 502 -11.04 17.04 -1.26
N PRO A 503 -10.82 18.04 -2.14
CA PRO A 503 -10.17 17.83 -3.44
C PRO A 503 -8.77 17.23 -3.27
N GLU A 504 -8.38 16.35 -4.20
CA GLU A 504 -7.12 15.60 -4.08
C GLU A 504 -5.88 16.50 -4.02
N ILE A 505 -5.91 17.66 -4.70
CA ILE A 505 -4.81 18.62 -4.70
C ILE A 505 -4.47 19.17 -3.29
N PHE A 506 -5.44 19.24 -2.37
CA PHE A 506 -5.19 19.71 -0.99
C PHE A 506 -4.60 18.63 -0.07
N ARG A 507 -4.51 17.41 -0.57
CA ARG A 507 -4.08 16.23 0.18
C ARG A 507 -3.01 15.43 -0.56
N SER A 508 -2.36 16.03 -1.56
CA SER A 508 -1.29 15.46 -2.36
C SER A 508 -0.09 16.40 -2.48
N PRO A 509 1.13 15.87 -2.75
CA PRO A 509 2.26 16.69 -3.17
C PRO A 509 1.92 17.45 -4.46
N VAL A 510 2.36 18.71 -4.56
CA VAL A 510 1.99 19.59 -5.69
C VAL A 510 3.16 20.09 -6.53
N ASP A 511 4.35 19.50 -6.42
CA ASP A 511 5.54 19.86 -7.20
C ASP A 511 5.27 19.77 -8.70
N ASP A 512 4.74 18.63 -9.15
CA ASP A 512 4.36 18.39 -10.55
C ASP A 512 3.30 19.37 -11.03
N THR A 513 2.38 19.72 -10.15
CA THR A 513 1.27 20.63 -10.47
C THR A 513 1.79 22.04 -10.66
N PHE A 514 2.60 22.55 -9.72
CA PHE A 514 3.18 23.87 -9.86
C PHE A 514 4.15 23.94 -11.04
N LEU A 515 5.01 22.93 -11.24
CA LEU A 515 5.86 22.87 -12.42
C LEU A 515 5.04 22.88 -13.71
N THR A 516 3.92 22.15 -13.77
CA THR A 516 3.03 22.14 -14.95
C THR A 516 2.44 23.52 -15.19
N VAL A 517 1.98 24.21 -14.14
CA VAL A 517 1.44 25.56 -14.22
C VAL A 517 2.51 26.56 -14.68
N LYS A 518 3.73 26.48 -14.15
CA LYS A 518 4.87 27.30 -14.57
C LYS A 518 5.28 27.03 -16.01
N ALA A 519 5.30 25.76 -16.43
CA ALA A 519 5.58 25.36 -17.82
C ALA A 519 4.55 25.88 -18.81
N ALA A 520 3.29 26.00 -18.37
CA ALA A 520 2.23 26.63 -19.16
C ALA A 520 2.38 28.17 -19.23
N GLY A 521 3.41 28.78 -18.64
CA GLY A 521 3.66 30.22 -18.69
C GLY A 521 2.86 31.04 -17.68
N ILE A 522 2.34 30.41 -16.62
CA ILE A 522 1.62 31.11 -15.54
C ILE A 522 2.64 31.49 -14.46
N THR A 523 2.95 32.78 -14.36
CA THR A 523 3.98 33.29 -13.42
C THR A 523 3.45 33.47 -12.01
N GLU A 524 2.16 33.76 -11.86
CA GLU A 524 1.48 33.88 -10.56
C GLU A 524 1.36 32.52 -9.86
N THR A 525 1.30 32.53 -8.53
CA THR A 525 0.95 31.34 -7.77
C THR A 525 -0.55 31.03 -7.98
N PRO A 526 -0.90 29.85 -8.50
CA PRO A 526 -2.30 29.52 -8.80
C PRO A 526 -3.11 29.36 -7.50
N SER A 527 -4.37 29.75 -7.56
CA SER A 527 -5.34 29.49 -6.48
C SER A 527 -6.25 28.34 -6.89
N PHE A 528 -6.26 27.27 -6.09
CA PHE A 528 -7.12 26.12 -6.33
C PHE A 528 -8.49 26.29 -5.67
N ILE A 529 -9.52 25.71 -6.28
CA ILE A 529 -10.90 25.74 -5.77
C ILE A 529 -11.00 24.82 -4.55
N GLY A 530 -11.31 25.32 -3.35
CA GLY A 530 -11.40 24.48 -2.15
C GLY A 530 -11.97 25.23 -0.95
N ALA A 531 -12.37 24.50 0.09
CA ALA A 531 -12.89 25.11 1.30
C ALA A 531 -11.79 25.82 2.10
N PRO A 532 -12.12 26.82 2.95
CA PRO A 532 -11.13 27.51 3.77
C PRO A 532 -10.29 26.56 4.63
N ASP A 533 -10.91 25.54 5.23
CA ASP A 533 -10.24 24.56 6.08
C ASP A 533 -9.20 23.72 5.32
N ASP A 534 -9.42 23.46 4.03
CA ASP A 534 -8.48 22.70 3.20
C ASP A 534 -7.18 23.49 2.95
N ARG A 535 -7.19 24.83 3.12
CA ARG A 535 -6.05 25.70 2.82
C ARG A 535 -4.94 25.70 3.88
N ILE A 536 -5.23 25.31 5.12
CA ILE A 536 -4.26 25.41 6.22
C ILE A 536 -3.02 24.54 5.94
N LYS A 537 -3.25 23.22 5.77
CA LYS A 537 -2.17 22.27 5.43
C LYS A 537 -1.61 22.53 4.04
N PHE A 538 -2.48 22.88 3.09
CA PHE A 538 -2.07 23.16 1.73
C PHE A 538 -1.12 24.36 1.61
N ASN A 539 -1.28 25.39 2.44
CA ASN A 539 -0.36 26.54 2.44
C ASN A 539 1.05 26.14 2.90
N MET A 540 1.17 25.18 3.82
CA MET A 540 2.46 24.62 4.20
C MET A 540 3.06 23.83 3.03
N GLU A 541 2.27 22.98 2.40
CA GLU A 541 2.67 22.21 1.23
C GLU A 541 3.08 23.11 0.05
N MET A 542 2.34 24.20 -0.19
CA MET A 542 2.66 25.18 -1.22
C MET A 542 4.03 25.83 -0.97
N LYS A 543 4.32 26.22 0.27
CA LYS A 543 5.64 26.77 0.63
C LYS A 543 6.75 25.75 0.42
N ARG A 544 6.54 24.51 0.88
CA ARG A 544 7.49 23.40 0.71
C ARG A 544 7.78 23.16 -0.77
N SER A 545 6.73 23.02 -1.58
CA SER A 545 6.87 22.72 -2.99
C SER A 545 7.55 23.85 -3.77
N LEU A 546 7.19 25.11 -3.52
CA LEU A 546 7.85 26.27 -4.15
C LEU A 546 9.34 26.36 -3.79
N SER A 547 9.71 26.06 -2.54
CA SER A 547 11.13 25.94 -2.15
C SER A 547 11.80 24.80 -2.90
N SER A 548 11.19 23.60 -2.86
CA SER A 548 11.77 22.40 -3.47
C SER A 548 12.04 22.55 -4.98
N ILE A 549 11.12 23.17 -5.73
CA ILE A 549 11.31 23.37 -7.17
C ILE A 549 12.34 24.45 -7.49
N SER A 550 12.49 25.44 -6.60
CA SER A 550 13.49 26.50 -6.70
C SER A 550 14.88 25.96 -6.38
N ASP A 551 15.01 25.23 -5.27
CA ASP A 551 16.25 24.60 -4.82
C ASP A 551 16.75 23.55 -5.82
N GLY A 552 15.83 22.88 -6.52
CA GLY A 552 16.12 21.96 -7.63
C GLY A 552 16.53 22.64 -8.95
N GLY A 553 16.50 23.97 -9.04
CA GLY A 553 16.88 24.71 -10.26
C GLY A 553 15.84 24.67 -11.40
N TYR A 554 14.64 24.14 -11.15
CA TYR A 554 13.58 24.04 -12.16
C TYR A 554 12.88 25.37 -12.43
N VAL A 555 12.97 26.30 -11.48
CA VAL A 555 12.52 27.68 -11.63
C VAL A 555 13.66 28.64 -11.29
N ASP A 556 13.68 29.80 -11.94
CA ASP A 556 14.65 30.86 -11.65
C ASP A 556 14.27 31.67 -10.39
N LYS A 557 15.11 32.64 -10.02
CA LYS A 557 14.88 33.53 -8.85
C LYS A 557 13.61 34.38 -8.96
N THR A 558 13.06 34.53 -10.16
CA THR A 558 11.80 35.25 -10.43
C THR A 558 10.59 34.31 -10.47
N GLY A 559 10.81 33.00 -10.31
CA GLY A 559 9.78 31.97 -10.30
C GLY A 559 9.31 31.54 -11.69
N ASN A 560 10.08 31.86 -12.74
CA ASN A 560 9.82 31.40 -14.11
C ASN A 560 10.49 30.05 -14.35
N ILE A 561 9.91 29.23 -15.24
CA ILE A 561 10.47 27.91 -15.55
C ILE A 561 11.80 28.01 -16.29
N THR A 562 12.77 27.18 -15.92
CA THR A 562 14.09 27.06 -16.57
C THR A 562 14.06 26.02 -17.69
N ASP A 563 15.11 25.98 -18.53
CA ASP A 563 15.31 24.91 -19.51
C ASP A 563 15.33 23.52 -18.85
N GLU A 564 15.91 23.41 -17.65
CA GLU A 564 15.96 22.18 -16.84
C GLU A 564 14.56 21.80 -16.33
N GLY A 565 13.77 22.78 -15.89
CA GLY A 565 12.36 22.58 -15.54
C GLY A 565 11.50 22.08 -16.70
N LEU A 566 11.74 22.57 -17.92
CA LEU A 566 11.04 22.11 -19.12
C LEU A 566 11.47 20.71 -19.57
N ASP A 567 12.76 20.37 -19.41
CA ASP A 567 13.28 19.05 -19.73
C ASP A 567 12.59 17.96 -18.90
N ILE A 568 12.07 18.27 -17.70
CA ILE A 568 11.33 17.32 -16.86
C ILE A 568 10.19 16.65 -17.64
N PHE A 569 9.37 17.44 -18.34
CA PHE A 569 8.14 16.97 -18.98
C PHE A 569 8.33 16.06 -20.20
N ARG A 570 9.56 15.90 -20.71
CA ARG A 570 9.84 15.01 -21.85
C ARG A 570 9.66 13.53 -21.55
N VAL A 571 9.75 13.16 -20.27
CA VAL A 571 9.56 11.78 -19.82
C VAL A 571 8.40 11.81 -18.83
N PRO A 572 7.37 10.96 -18.97
CA PRO A 572 6.19 10.95 -18.11
C PRO A 572 6.50 10.33 -16.73
N LEU A 573 7.44 10.94 -16.01
CA LEU A 573 7.84 10.58 -14.65
C LEU A 573 7.74 11.80 -13.74
N ALA A 574 7.54 11.56 -12.44
CA ALA A 574 7.60 12.62 -11.44
C ALA A 574 8.96 13.35 -11.53
N PRO A 575 9.02 14.69 -11.38
CA PRO A 575 10.21 15.53 -11.44
C PRO A 575 11.39 14.99 -10.65
N GLN A 576 11.16 14.61 -9.39
CA GLN A 576 12.20 14.06 -8.52
C GLN A 576 12.73 12.71 -9.04
N LYS A 577 11.82 11.81 -9.48
CA LYS A 577 12.20 10.51 -10.04
C LYS A 577 12.96 10.66 -11.35
N LYS A 578 12.58 11.61 -12.20
CA LYS A 578 13.26 11.90 -13.45
C LYS A 578 14.62 12.53 -13.22
N ALA A 579 14.73 13.55 -12.37
CA ALA A 579 16.01 14.19 -12.06
C ALA A 579 17.00 13.20 -11.44
N LEU A 580 16.51 12.28 -10.60
CA LEU A 580 17.29 11.17 -10.06
C LEU A 580 17.83 10.26 -11.18
N LEU A 581 16.99 9.89 -12.14
CA LEU A 581 17.39 9.03 -13.26
C LEU A 581 18.30 9.76 -14.26
N ASP A 582 18.07 11.04 -14.54
CA ASP A 582 18.93 11.86 -15.39
C ASP A 582 20.34 11.95 -14.79
N LEU A 583 20.44 12.22 -13.48
CA LEU A 583 21.74 12.25 -12.81
C LEU A 583 22.37 10.85 -12.72
N ALA A 584 21.57 9.79 -12.54
CA ALA A 584 22.07 8.42 -12.57
C ALA A 584 22.62 8.02 -13.95
N ASP A 585 21.97 8.48 -15.03
CA ASP A 585 22.43 8.35 -16.42
C ASP A 585 23.77 9.10 -16.61
N GLU A 586 23.85 10.37 -16.21
CA GLU A 586 25.10 11.14 -16.31
C GLU A 586 26.28 10.50 -15.56
N GLN A 587 26.01 9.76 -14.47
CA GLN A 587 27.05 9.10 -13.65
C GLN A 587 27.30 7.63 -14.01
N GLY A 588 26.57 7.08 -14.99
CA GLY A 588 26.69 5.70 -15.48
C GLY A 588 26.09 4.63 -14.55
N CYS A 589 25.20 4.99 -13.63
CA CYS A 589 24.57 4.10 -12.64
C CYS A 589 23.05 3.94 -12.82
N LEU A 590 22.57 4.17 -14.04
CA LEU A 590 21.15 4.16 -14.38
C LEU A 590 20.47 2.82 -14.08
N VAL A 591 21.09 1.71 -14.46
CA VAL A 591 20.53 0.36 -14.27
C VAL A 591 20.32 0.09 -12.78
N GLU A 592 21.33 0.35 -11.95
CA GLU A 592 21.25 0.15 -10.50
C GLU A 592 20.21 1.07 -9.86
N MET A 593 20.12 2.33 -10.32
CA MET A 593 19.11 3.27 -9.82
C MET A 593 17.68 2.83 -10.18
N MET A 594 17.44 2.37 -11.41
CA MET A 594 16.14 1.82 -11.81
C MET A 594 15.80 0.55 -11.01
N THR A 595 16.78 -0.34 -10.78
CA THR A 595 16.61 -1.52 -9.92
C THR A 595 16.21 -1.10 -8.51
N PHE A 596 16.93 -0.15 -7.90
CA PHE A 596 16.65 0.35 -6.55
C PHE A 596 15.24 0.93 -6.43
N LEU A 597 14.85 1.79 -7.39
CA LEU A 597 13.52 2.40 -7.40
C LEU A 597 12.39 1.37 -7.55
N SER A 598 12.63 0.29 -8.30
CA SER A 598 11.63 -0.76 -8.51
C SER A 598 11.57 -1.74 -7.32
N MET A 599 12.71 -2.00 -6.67
CA MET A 599 12.81 -2.88 -5.50
C MET A 599 12.30 -2.24 -4.21
N ARG A 600 12.36 -0.92 -4.05
CA ARG A 600 11.98 -0.23 -2.80
C ARG A 600 10.48 -0.07 -2.62
N GLU A 601 9.73 0.14 -3.71
CA GLU A 601 8.30 0.43 -3.67
C GLU A 601 7.57 -0.03 -4.94
N THR A 602 6.26 -0.24 -4.85
CA THR A 602 5.41 -0.52 -6.02
C THR A 602 5.18 0.76 -6.84
N GLY A 603 4.68 0.62 -8.07
CA GLY A 603 4.19 1.77 -8.86
C GLY A 603 3.06 2.59 -8.20
N LYS A 604 2.52 2.12 -7.06
CA LYS A 604 1.52 2.80 -6.23
C LYS A 604 2.12 3.37 -4.93
N ASN A 605 3.46 3.43 -4.81
CA ASN A 605 4.22 3.88 -3.64
C ASN A 605 4.03 3.00 -2.38
N ASP A 606 3.64 1.74 -2.53
CA ASP A 606 3.64 0.81 -1.39
C ASP A 606 5.06 0.29 -1.17
N ALA A 607 5.62 0.50 0.02
CA ALA A 607 6.97 0.06 0.33
C ALA A 607 7.12 -1.46 0.31
N ARG A 608 8.29 -1.96 -0.12
CA ARG A 608 8.65 -3.39 -0.15
C ARG A 608 9.74 -3.76 0.85
N THR A 609 10.34 -2.76 1.50
CA THR A 609 11.51 -2.90 2.39
C THR A 609 11.21 -2.41 3.81
N GLY A 610 12.16 -2.58 4.73
CA GLY A 610 12.07 -2.11 6.12
C GLY A 610 10.81 -2.65 6.82
N ALA A 611 9.92 -1.76 7.27
CA ALA A 611 8.67 -2.14 7.94
C ALA A 611 7.73 -3.06 7.12
N GLU A 612 7.89 -3.12 5.80
CA GLU A 612 7.06 -3.91 4.88
C GLU A 612 7.80 -5.10 4.25
N ILE A 613 9.04 -5.38 4.68
CA ILE A 613 9.88 -6.40 4.02
C ILE A 613 9.27 -7.81 4.00
N PHE A 614 8.39 -8.11 4.95
CA PHE A 614 7.70 -9.39 5.11
C PHE A 614 6.22 -9.36 4.71
N ASN A 615 5.77 -8.26 4.12
CA ASN A 615 4.39 -8.14 3.67
C ASN A 615 4.12 -9.17 2.56
N LEU A 616 3.07 -9.96 2.72
CA LEU A 616 2.75 -11.08 1.82
C LEU A 616 2.56 -10.64 0.36
N ASN A 617 2.06 -9.41 0.15
CA ASN A 617 1.69 -8.91 -1.16
C ASN A 617 2.84 -8.26 -1.92
N ASN A 618 3.69 -7.52 -1.21
CA ASN A 618 4.66 -6.63 -1.82
C ASN A 618 6.06 -6.71 -1.18
N GLY A 619 6.19 -7.35 -0.02
CA GLY A 619 7.46 -7.55 0.66
C GLY A 619 8.40 -8.47 -0.12
N LEU A 620 9.70 -8.21 0.00
CA LEU A 620 10.74 -8.96 -0.69
C LEU A 620 10.99 -10.34 -0.10
N LEU A 621 10.66 -10.55 1.18
CA LEU A 621 10.95 -11.78 1.92
C LEU A 621 9.65 -12.45 2.39
N VAL A 622 9.66 -13.77 2.47
CA VAL A 622 8.52 -14.59 2.91
C VAL A 622 8.61 -14.84 4.42
N TRP A 623 7.53 -14.56 5.14
CA TRP A 623 7.41 -14.87 6.57
C TRP A 623 5.99 -15.32 6.92
N ASP A 624 5.83 -16.55 7.43
CA ASP A 624 4.52 -17.07 7.87
C ASP A 624 4.41 -17.10 9.40
N LYS A 625 3.33 -16.51 9.92
CA LYS A 625 3.02 -16.47 11.35
C LYS A 625 2.78 -17.83 11.99
N ARG A 626 2.31 -18.81 11.20
CA ARG A 626 1.96 -20.17 11.63
C ARG A 626 3.18 -21.05 11.84
N TRP A 627 4.35 -20.63 11.37
CA TRP A 627 5.60 -21.35 11.60
C TRP A 627 5.91 -21.50 13.09
N THR A 628 6.49 -22.65 13.43
CA THR A 628 7.02 -22.91 14.77
C THR A 628 8.21 -22.00 15.06
N ALA A 629 8.54 -21.81 16.34
CA ALA A 629 9.72 -21.06 16.77
C ALA A 629 11.02 -21.61 16.14
N GLU A 630 11.11 -22.93 15.93
CA GLU A 630 12.26 -23.57 15.27
C GLU A 630 12.37 -23.14 13.80
N THR A 631 11.26 -23.21 13.06
CA THR A 631 11.21 -22.76 11.65
C THR A 631 11.48 -21.26 11.56
N LYS A 632 10.86 -20.43 12.42
CA LYS A 632 11.08 -18.98 12.47
C LYS A 632 12.55 -18.64 12.73
N MET A 633 13.21 -19.33 13.66
CA MET A 633 14.64 -19.16 13.93
C MET A 633 15.49 -19.53 12.72
N HIS A 634 15.18 -20.63 12.03
CA HIS A 634 15.91 -21.06 10.83
C HIS A 634 15.77 -20.07 9.67
N VAL A 635 14.53 -19.68 9.34
CA VAL A 635 14.26 -18.70 8.27
C VAL A 635 14.86 -17.34 8.61
N TRP A 636 14.74 -16.89 9.87
CA TRP A 636 15.37 -15.66 10.32
C TRP A 636 16.88 -15.67 10.09
N ARG A 637 17.58 -16.79 10.38
CA ARG A 637 19.02 -16.94 10.10
C ARG A 637 19.33 -16.83 8.61
N ILE A 638 18.55 -17.47 7.75
CA ILE A 638 18.69 -17.34 6.28
C ILE A 638 18.57 -15.88 5.87
N HIS A 639 17.54 -15.17 6.35
CA HIS A 639 17.37 -13.75 6.04
C HIS A 639 18.48 -12.86 6.60
N GLN A 640 19.02 -13.16 7.79
CA GLN A 640 20.19 -12.44 8.31
C GLN A 640 21.43 -12.68 7.45
N ALA A 641 21.62 -13.90 6.95
CA ALA A 641 22.69 -14.20 5.99
C ALA A 641 22.51 -13.35 4.71
N LEU A 642 21.32 -13.30 4.13
CA LEU A 642 21.06 -12.45 2.97
C LEU A 642 21.43 -10.98 3.21
N ARG A 643 21.18 -10.45 4.42
CA ARG A 643 21.48 -9.06 4.83
C ARG A 643 22.95 -8.82 5.16
N LEU A 644 23.75 -9.86 5.34
CA LEU A 644 25.15 -9.72 5.73
C LEU A 644 25.94 -8.95 4.67
N GLY A 645 26.79 -8.03 5.12
CA GLY A 645 27.63 -7.21 4.25
C GLY A 645 26.92 -5.99 3.68
N CYS A 646 25.61 -5.86 3.88
CA CYS A 646 24.85 -4.68 3.54
C CYS A 646 25.02 -3.62 4.64
N VAL A 647 25.41 -2.41 4.24
CA VAL A 647 25.46 -1.25 5.16
C VAL A 647 24.06 -0.84 5.58
N ASP A 648 23.10 -0.92 4.66
CA ASP A 648 21.71 -0.51 4.86
C ASP A 648 20.77 -1.10 3.79
N ASP A 649 19.55 -0.57 3.69
CA ASP A 649 18.50 -1.05 2.78
C ASP A 649 18.90 -0.94 1.29
N LEU A 650 19.69 0.07 0.88
CA LEU A 650 20.15 0.22 -0.51
C LEU A 650 21.04 -0.95 -0.93
N ASP A 651 22.01 -1.30 -0.10
CA ASP A 651 22.90 -2.43 -0.38
C ASP A 651 22.12 -3.74 -0.44
N PHE A 652 21.15 -3.92 0.47
CA PHE A 652 20.34 -5.13 0.54
C PHE A 652 19.50 -5.36 -0.71
N VAL A 653 18.78 -4.34 -1.19
CA VAL A 653 17.94 -4.52 -2.38
C VAL A 653 18.75 -4.74 -3.65
N ILE A 654 19.91 -4.08 -3.78
CA ILE A 654 20.80 -4.30 -4.93
C ILE A 654 21.45 -5.69 -4.84
N LYS A 655 21.88 -6.13 -3.65
CA LYS A 655 22.40 -7.49 -3.44
C LYS A 655 21.34 -8.53 -3.83
N LEU A 656 20.11 -8.38 -3.37
CA LEU A 656 19.02 -9.31 -3.68
C LEU A 656 18.71 -9.36 -5.18
N ALA A 657 18.73 -8.21 -5.85
CA ALA A 657 18.54 -8.11 -7.30
C ALA A 657 19.63 -8.87 -8.08
N VAL A 658 20.89 -8.73 -7.69
CA VAL A 658 22.02 -9.46 -8.32
C VAL A 658 21.83 -10.97 -8.16
N CYS A 659 21.52 -11.43 -6.94
CA CYS A 659 21.32 -12.86 -6.68
C CYS A 659 20.20 -13.46 -7.52
N TYR A 660 19.09 -12.74 -7.66
CA TYR A 660 17.99 -13.17 -8.52
C TYR A 660 18.43 -13.26 -9.98
N LEU A 661 19.07 -12.23 -10.52
CA LEU A 661 19.50 -12.20 -11.92
C LEU A 661 20.49 -13.33 -12.25
N GLU A 662 21.46 -13.60 -11.38
CA GLU A 662 22.42 -14.70 -11.57
C GLU A 662 21.72 -16.07 -11.63
N VAL A 663 20.75 -16.31 -10.74
CA VAL A 663 20.05 -17.59 -10.69
C VAL A 663 19.05 -17.74 -11.84
N ASN A 664 18.37 -16.65 -12.21
CA ASN A 664 17.41 -16.61 -13.31
C ASN A 664 18.07 -16.99 -14.65
N GLN A 665 19.33 -16.56 -14.87
CA GLN A 665 20.11 -17.01 -16.04
C GLN A 665 20.34 -18.54 -16.08
N SER A 666 20.30 -19.20 -14.91
CA SER A 666 20.50 -20.65 -14.79
C SER A 666 19.20 -21.48 -14.78
N GLY A 667 18.02 -20.83 -14.79
CA GLY A 667 16.70 -21.48 -14.75
C GLY A 667 16.38 -22.18 -13.42
N LYS A 668 16.94 -21.70 -12.31
CA LYS A 668 16.80 -22.29 -10.95
C LYS A 668 16.16 -21.35 -9.94
N GLU A 669 15.52 -20.29 -10.41
CA GLU A 669 14.97 -19.20 -9.61
C GLU A 669 13.87 -19.67 -8.64
N GLU A 670 12.98 -20.58 -9.06
CA GLU A 670 11.98 -21.19 -8.18
C GLU A 670 12.64 -21.91 -6.98
N GLN A 671 13.68 -22.71 -7.25
CA GLN A 671 14.38 -23.48 -6.23
C GLN A 671 15.16 -22.56 -5.28
N TRP A 672 15.84 -21.54 -5.81
CA TRP A 672 16.57 -20.58 -4.99
C TRP A 672 15.64 -19.73 -4.12
N ALA A 673 14.53 -19.26 -4.67
CA ALA A 673 13.56 -18.46 -3.93
C ALA A 673 12.93 -19.27 -2.79
N LEU A 674 12.62 -20.54 -3.04
CA LEU A 674 12.13 -21.47 -2.01
C LEU A 674 13.16 -21.68 -0.90
N GLN A 675 14.42 -21.93 -1.26
CA GLN A 675 15.50 -22.15 -0.29
C GLN A 675 15.81 -20.91 0.56
N ASN A 676 15.69 -19.72 -0.02
CA ASN A 676 16.04 -18.47 0.63
C ASN A 676 14.84 -17.72 1.23
N PHE A 677 13.63 -18.29 1.12
CA PHE A 677 12.37 -17.66 1.55
C PHE A 677 12.22 -16.23 1.00
N VAL A 678 12.41 -16.10 -0.31
CA VAL A 678 12.32 -14.85 -1.08
C VAL A 678 11.04 -14.87 -1.90
N ASN A 679 10.37 -13.71 -2.02
CA ASN A 679 9.10 -13.60 -2.73
C ASN A 679 9.34 -13.49 -4.25
N LEU A 680 9.32 -14.63 -4.96
CA LEU A 680 9.66 -14.70 -6.38
C LEU A 680 8.73 -13.86 -7.27
N PRO A 681 7.39 -13.94 -7.16
CA PRO A 681 6.51 -13.16 -8.04
C PRO A 681 6.61 -11.65 -7.81
N VAL A 682 6.97 -11.24 -6.58
CA VAL A 682 7.34 -9.85 -6.32
C VAL A 682 8.59 -9.46 -7.10
N LEU A 683 9.64 -10.28 -7.10
CA LEU A 683 10.86 -9.99 -7.86
C LEU A 683 10.59 -9.93 -9.36
N GLU A 684 9.81 -10.87 -9.91
CA GLU A 684 9.41 -10.87 -11.33
C GLU A 684 8.69 -9.56 -11.69
N SER A 685 7.70 -9.17 -10.89
CA SER A 685 6.98 -7.89 -11.05
C SER A 685 7.91 -6.66 -10.94
N VAL A 686 8.93 -6.72 -10.09
CA VAL A 686 9.91 -5.64 -9.93
C VAL A 686 10.76 -5.48 -11.20
N PHE A 687 11.22 -6.58 -11.81
CA PHE A 687 12.01 -6.51 -13.04
C PHE A 687 11.17 -6.16 -14.27
N GLU A 688 9.88 -6.53 -14.29
CA GLU A 688 8.93 -6.03 -15.29
C GLU A 688 8.74 -4.51 -15.16
N SER A 689 8.53 -4.02 -13.93
CA SER A 689 8.43 -2.57 -13.65
C SER A 689 9.71 -1.81 -14.02
N GLN A 690 10.88 -2.43 -13.82
CA GLN A 690 12.17 -1.86 -14.23
C GLN A 690 12.25 -1.70 -15.75
N LYS A 691 11.80 -2.71 -16.50
CA LYS A 691 11.78 -2.70 -17.96
C LYS A 691 10.85 -1.61 -18.48
N GLU A 692 9.63 -1.51 -17.95
CA GLU A 692 8.68 -0.43 -18.28
C GLU A 692 9.31 0.95 -18.01
N LEU A 693 9.95 1.13 -16.85
CA LEU A 693 10.60 2.39 -16.49
C LEU A 693 11.71 2.75 -17.48
N ALA A 694 12.46 1.77 -17.96
CA ALA A 694 13.49 1.98 -18.96
C ALA A 694 12.95 2.29 -20.34
N GLU A 695 11.87 1.64 -20.77
CA GLU A 695 11.17 1.96 -22.03
C GLU A 695 10.67 3.42 -22.01
N ILE A 696 10.07 3.84 -20.89
CA ILE A 696 9.61 5.21 -20.66
C ILE A 696 10.77 6.21 -20.69
N PHE A 697 11.86 5.91 -19.98
CA PHE A 697 12.97 6.84 -19.79
C PHE A 697 13.93 6.92 -21.00
N LEU A 698 14.22 5.78 -21.63
CA LEU A 698 15.19 5.69 -22.73
C LEU A 698 14.58 5.85 -24.12
N ALA A 699 13.25 5.83 -24.26
CA ALA A 699 12.45 6.12 -25.46
C ALA A 699 13.24 5.87 -26.77
N LYS A 700 13.20 4.61 -27.26
CA LYS A 700 13.92 3.99 -28.41
C LYS A 700 15.04 2.98 -28.08
N ALA A 701 15.01 2.37 -26.90
CA ALA A 701 15.95 1.30 -26.50
C ALA A 701 15.54 -0.10 -27.00
N GLU A 702 14.82 -0.22 -28.12
CA GLU A 702 14.12 -1.47 -28.48
C GLU A 702 15.03 -2.65 -28.85
N ASP A 703 16.33 -2.45 -29.11
CA ASP A 703 17.16 -3.50 -29.72
C ASP A 703 18.42 -3.91 -28.96
N ARG A 704 18.59 -3.47 -27.71
CA ARG A 704 19.82 -3.78 -26.96
C ARG A 704 19.46 -4.15 -25.52
N GLY A 705 19.97 -5.29 -25.02
CA GLY A 705 19.70 -5.77 -23.66
C GLY A 705 20.47 -4.96 -22.62
N MET A 706 19.86 -4.63 -21.48
CA MET A 706 20.51 -3.89 -20.40
C MET A 706 21.79 -4.58 -19.92
N ARG A 707 22.81 -3.79 -19.57
CA ARG A 707 24.02 -4.27 -18.91
C ARG A 707 23.70 -4.86 -17.53
N GLU A 708 24.58 -5.73 -17.05
CA GLU A 708 24.50 -6.27 -15.69
C GLU A 708 24.70 -5.19 -14.61
N ILE A 709 24.16 -5.45 -13.43
CA ILE A 709 24.29 -4.59 -12.24
C ILE A 709 25.74 -4.57 -11.77
N ASN A 710 26.31 -3.37 -11.60
CA ASN A 710 27.67 -3.18 -11.12
C ASN A 710 27.67 -2.65 -9.68
N LEU A 711 28.04 -3.52 -8.73
CA LEU A 711 28.07 -3.20 -7.29
C LEU A 711 28.98 -2.01 -6.92
N ILE A 712 29.98 -1.69 -7.75
CA ILE A 712 30.88 -0.54 -7.51
C ILE A 712 30.09 0.79 -7.64
N MET A 713 29.00 0.80 -8.41
CA MET A 713 28.21 2.01 -8.67
C MET A 713 27.34 2.42 -7.48
N ILE A 714 27.15 1.57 -6.46
CA ILE A 714 26.31 1.85 -5.29
C ILE A 714 26.81 3.07 -4.51
N SER A 715 28.13 3.26 -4.44
CA SER A 715 28.72 4.46 -3.84
C SER A 715 28.31 5.75 -4.54
N LYS A 716 28.21 5.73 -5.88
CA LYS A 716 27.71 6.86 -6.67
C LYS A 716 26.22 7.07 -6.46
N MET A 717 25.44 5.97 -6.40
CA MET A 717 24.00 6.04 -6.12
C MET A 717 23.74 6.75 -4.79
N ARG A 718 24.51 6.45 -3.75
CA ARG A 718 24.39 7.13 -2.43
C ARG A 718 24.58 8.63 -2.53
N LEU A 719 25.59 9.09 -3.27
CA LEU A 719 25.85 10.51 -3.48
C LEU A 719 24.72 11.19 -4.26
N ILE A 720 24.22 10.51 -5.29
CA ILE A 720 23.08 10.97 -6.09
C ILE A 720 21.83 11.10 -5.22
N LEU A 721 21.52 10.07 -4.42
CA LEU A 721 20.40 10.08 -3.49
C LEU A 721 20.57 11.20 -2.46
N ALA A 722 21.76 11.40 -1.91
CA ALA A 722 22.01 12.48 -0.95
C ALA A 722 21.80 13.88 -1.54
N ASN A 723 22.12 14.06 -2.82
CA ASN A 723 21.92 15.32 -3.51
C ASN A 723 20.43 15.58 -3.80
N ILE A 724 19.72 14.59 -4.33
CA ILE A 724 18.30 14.72 -4.71
C ILE A 724 17.36 14.74 -3.49
N PHE A 725 17.64 13.92 -2.47
CA PHE A 725 16.82 13.77 -1.27
C PHE A 725 17.37 14.56 -0.07
N ASN A 726 17.99 15.72 -0.30
CA ASN A 726 18.60 16.51 0.77
C ASN A 726 17.59 16.90 1.87
N GLY A 727 16.32 17.19 1.49
CA GLY A 727 15.23 17.45 2.44
C GLY A 727 14.77 16.25 3.26
N CYS A 728 15.23 15.04 2.92
CA CYS A 728 14.90 13.79 3.61
C CYS A 728 16.05 13.31 4.51
N LYS A 729 17.03 14.18 4.79
CA LYS A 729 18.12 13.87 5.70
C LYS A 729 17.60 13.76 7.13
N VAL A 730 17.88 12.63 7.77
CA VAL A 730 17.48 12.34 9.14
C VAL A 730 18.68 11.98 10.01
N ARG A 731 18.53 12.19 11.32
CA ARG A 731 19.47 11.76 12.36
C ARG A 731 18.82 10.69 13.22
N VAL A 732 19.58 9.63 13.49
CA VAL A 732 19.15 8.54 14.38
C VAL A 732 19.33 8.96 15.83
N LYS A 733 18.28 8.78 16.64
CA LYS A 733 18.30 8.97 18.10
C LYS A 733 17.73 7.75 18.80
N THR A 734 17.98 7.63 20.10
CA THR A 734 17.37 6.61 20.94
C THR A 734 16.30 7.25 21.82
N ARG A 735 15.09 6.66 21.85
CA ARG A 735 13.99 7.07 22.75
C ARG A 735 13.27 5.84 23.25
N GLU A 736 13.15 5.69 24.58
CA GLU A 736 12.53 4.52 25.22
C GLU A 736 13.07 3.16 24.71
N ASN A 737 14.40 3.03 24.59
CA ASN A 737 15.08 1.85 24.00
C ASN A 737 14.65 1.49 22.57
N LYS A 738 14.08 2.44 21.82
CA LYS A 738 13.81 2.31 20.39
C LYS A 738 14.66 3.29 19.60
N LEU A 739 15.11 2.85 18.43
CA LEU A 739 15.71 3.74 17.47
C LEU A 739 14.62 4.56 16.79
N VAL A 740 14.77 5.87 16.85
CA VAL A 740 13.90 6.86 16.23
C VAL A 740 14.72 7.71 15.27
N TYR A 741 14.05 8.37 14.34
CA TYR A 741 14.69 9.31 13.43
C TYR A 741 14.05 10.70 13.53
N GLU A 742 14.87 11.72 13.34
CA GLU A 742 14.48 13.13 13.34
C GLU A 742 15.01 13.83 12.09
N LEU A 743 14.19 14.68 11.47
CA LEU A 743 14.59 15.49 10.31
C LEU A 743 15.68 16.49 10.71
N VAL A 744 16.77 16.52 9.95
CA VAL A 744 17.88 17.45 10.20
C VAL A 744 17.42 18.88 9.87
N GLY A 745 17.31 19.73 10.89
CA GLY A 745 16.91 21.14 10.75
C GLY A 745 15.46 21.45 11.16
N ALA A 746 14.68 20.47 11.61
CA ALA A 746 13.37 20.69 12.22
C ALA A 746 13.49 21.05 13.72
N GLU A 747 12.50 21.75 14.29
CA GLU A 747 12.38 21.97 15.74
C GLU A 747 12.26 20.61 16.46
N ASP A 748 12.86 20.46 17.65
CA ASP A 748 13.01 19.18 18.36
C ASP A 748 11.71 18.36 18.38
N GLY A 749 11.68 17.27 17.61
CA GLY A 749 10.51 16.41 17.46
C GLY A 749 10.85 15.09 16.77
N VAL A 750 10.41 13.98 17.36
CA VAL A 750 10.57 12.64 16.78
C VAL A 750 9.66 12.49 15.57
N CYS A 751 10.26 12.35 14.38
CA CYS A 751 9.53 12.17 13.12
C CYS A 751 9.01 10.74 12.94
N GLY A 752 9.74 9.74 13.44
CA GLY A 752 9.33 8.34 13.33
C GLY A 752 10.25 7.33 13.99
N ILE A 753 9.93 6.04 13.81
CA ILE A 753 10.66 4.88 14.35
C ILE A 753 11.46 4.22 13.23
N ILE A 754 12.66 3.75 13.56
CA ILE A 754 13.45 2.86 12.69
C ILE A 754 13.13 1.42 13.15
N PRO A 755 12.38 0.63 12.35
CA PRO A 755 12.08 -0.76 12.71
C PRO A 755 13.36 -1.60 12.74
N GLU A 756 13.37 -2.65 13.57
CA GLU A 756 14.44 -3.66 13.58
C GLU A 756 14.58 -4.40 12.23
N LEU A 757 13.62 -4.24 11.34
CA LEU A 757 13.58 -4.83 10.01
C LEU A 757 14.38 -4.04 8.98
N CYS A 758 14.63 -2.75 9.20
CA CYS A 758 15.53 -1.96 8.35
C CYS A 758 16.92 -2.56 8.40
N VAL A 759 17.53 -2.73 7.23
CA VAL A 759 18.88 -3.28 7.15
C VAL A 759 19.87 -2.22 7.63
N GLY A 760 20.92 -2.65 8.32
CA GLY A 760 22.01 -1.80 8.81
C GLY A 760 22.18 -1.83 10.33
N ASP A 761 23.42 -1.62 10.78
CA ASP A 761 23.77 -1.44 12.20
C ASP A 761 23.58 0.04 12.57
N TRP A 762 22.33 0.42 12.81
CA TRP A 762 21.92 1.78 13.13
C TRP A 762 22.25 2.12 14.59
N ARG A 763 22.97 3.22 14.79
CA ARG A 763 23.39 3.72 16.09
C ARG A 763 22.96 5.15 16.29
N GLU A 764 22.78 5.54 17.55
CA GLU A 764 22.53 6.92 17.90
C GLU A 764 23.62 7.85 17.35
N GLY A 765 23.20 8.94 16.71
CA GLY A 765 24.08 9.89 16.04
C GLY A 765 24.34 9.59 14.56
N ASP A 766 23.98 8.41 14.04
CA ASP A 766 24.07 8.13 12.61
C ASP A 766 23.23 9.13 11.79
N GLU A 767 23.74 9.55 10.65
CA GLU A 767 22.99 10.33 9.65
C GLU A 767 22.57 9.45 8.48
N ALA A 768 21.35 9.64 8.01
CA ALA A 768 20.75 8.84 6.95
C ALA A 768 19.83 9.66 6.05
N LEU A 769 19.44 9.08 4.92
CA LEU A 769 18.36 9.57 4.06
C LEU A 769 17.16 8.66 4.27
N LEU A 770 16.04 9.25 4.66
CA LEU A 770 14.75 8.57 4.70
C LEU A 770 14.12 8.58 3.32
N ILE A 771 14.19 7.45 2.62
CA ILE A 771 13.72 7.35 1.24
C ILE A 771 12.21 7.09 1.20
N THR A 772 11.72 6.17 2.04
CA THR A 772 10.30 5.80 2.12
C THR A 772 9.92 5.48 3.56
N ALA A 773 8.71 5.85 3.98
CA ALA A 773 8.16 5.54 5.29
C ALA A 773 6.64 5.29 5.24
N THR A 774 6.12 4.48 6.17
CA THR A 774 4.69 4.18 6.30
C THR A 774 4.18 4.48 7.71
N LYS A 775 2.95 4.99 7.85
CA LYS A 775 2.34 5.21 9.18
C LYS A 775 1.75 3.90 9.73
N LYS A 776 2.28 3.39 10.86
CA LYS A 776 1.73 2.25 11.61
C LYS A 776 1.40 2.66 13.05
N ARG A 777 0.42 2.00 13.66
CA ARG A 777 0.15 2.17 15.11
C ARG A 777 1.29 1.53 15.90
N ASN A 778 1.96 2.30 16.73
CA ASN A 778 3.02 1.81 17.62
C ASN A 778 2.96 2.57 18.95
N ILE A 779 3.70 2.09 19.94
CA ILE A 779 3.81 2.68 21.26
C ILE A 779 5.05 3.57 21.28
N LEU A 780 4.88 4.86 21.58
CA LEU A 780 5.98 5.79 21.84
C LEU A 780 5.51 6.79 22.90
N ASP A 781 6.35 7.06 23.88
CA ASP A 781 6.03 7.86 25.07
C ASP A 781 4.96 7.18 25.94
N GLY A 782 4.94 5.85 25.93
CA GLY A 782 3.95 5.03 26.63
C GLY A 782 2.53 5.07 26.05
N GLN A 783 2.31 5.75 24.93
CA GLN A 783 1.00 5.90 24.28
C GLN A 783 0.95 5.21 22.92
N GLN A 784 -0.17 4.55 22.61
CA GLN A 784 -0.41 3.97 21.29
C GLN A 784 -0.90 5.06 20.33
N LYS A 785 -0.05 5.45 19.37
CA LYS A 785 -0.35 6.49 18.37
C LYS A 785 0.11 6.05 16.97
N PRO A 786 -0.49 6.59 15.89
CA PRO A 786 0.03 6.37 14.54
C PRO A 786 1.38 7.09 14.39
N ILE A 787 2.44 6.36 14.06
CA ILE A 787 3.81 6.87 13.96
C ILE A 787 4.40 6.41 12.62
N SER A 788 5.21 7.28 12.01
CA SER A 788 5.92 6.96 10.78
C SER A 788 7.01 5.90 11.05
N HIS A 789 7.05 4.84 10.24
CA HIS A 789 8.06 3.77 10.31
C HIS A 789 8.92 3.84 9.06
N ALA A 790 10.24 3.86 9.23
CA ALA A 790 11.15 3.81 8.11
C ALA A 790 10.97 2.49 7.33
N CYS A 791 10.89 2.60 6.00
CA CYS A 791 10.81 1.47 5.09
C CYS A 791 12.07 1.36 4.22
N ALA A 792 12.67 2.47 3.84
CA ALA A 792 13.93 2.48 3.12
C ALA A 792 14.83 3.58 3.69
N LEU A 793 15.89 3.17 4.38
CA LEU A 793 16.82 4.08 5.05
C LEU A 793 18.23 3.87 4.48
N VAL A 794 18.88 4.97 4.07
CA VAL A 794 20.19 4.93 3.41
C VAL A 794 21.19 5.73 4.23
N LYS A 795 22.21 5.07 4.78
CA LYS A 795 23.24 5.65 5.63
C LYS A 795 24.14 6.60 4.83
N LEU A 796 24.35 7.80 5.38
CA LEU A 796 25.27 8.79 4.83
C LEU A 796 26.67 8.50 5.38
N GLN A 797 27.49 7.79 4.60
CA GLN A 797 28.89 7.51 4.98
C GLN A 797 29.84 8.56 4.42
N SER A 798 30.93 8.82 5.15
CA SER A 798 32.04 9.70 4.72
C SER A 798 33.02 9.01 3.76
N SER A 799 33.00 7.68 3.65
CA SER A 799 33.78 6.93 2.67
C SER A 799 33.03 5.69 2.18
N PRO A 800 33.14 5.32 0.90
CA PRO A 800 32.44 4.16 0.38
C PRO A 800 33.15 2.87 0.80
N SER A 801 32.49 2.03 1.60
CA SER A 801 32.89 0.63 1.74
C SER A 801 32.51 -0.10 0.46
N ALA A 802 33.50 -0.50 -0.34
CA ALA A 802 33.27 -1.34 -1.51
C ALA A 802 32.54 -2.63 -1.06
N LEU A 803 31.37 -2.91 -1.67
CA LEU A 803 30.77 -4.24 -1.57
C LEU A 803 31.81 -5.25 -2.06
N ARG A 804 32.28 -6.10 -1.14
CA ARG A 804 33.38 -7.02 -1.41
C ARG A 804 32.87 -8.15 -2.28
N LYS A 805 33.70 -8.61 -3.23
CA LYS A 805 33.43 -9.77 -4.11
C LYS A 805 32.98 -11.04 -3.35
N ASN A 806 33.25 -11.12 -2.04
CA ASN A 806 33.00 -12.29 -1.20
C ASN A 806 31.61 -12.31 -0.55
N SER A 807 30.70 -11.41 -0.95
CA SER A 807 29.34 -11.23 -0.37
C SER A 807 28.36 -12.37 -0.67
N PHE A 808 28.81 -13.42 -1.36
CA PHE A 808 27.99 -14.53 -1.85
C PHE A 808 28.35 -15.88 -1.23
N LEU A 809 29.40 -15.94 -0.40
CA LEU A 809 29.86 -17.22 0.15
C LEU A 809 28.95 -17.74 1.28
N ASP A 810 28.33 -16.82 2.01
CA ASP A 810 27.24 -17.05 2.97
C ASP A 810 25.95 -17.58 2.33
N GLN A 811 25.63 -17.15 1.10
CA GLN A 811 24.52 -17.70 0.32
C GLN A 811 24.82 -19.11 -0.20
N LYS A 812 26.11 -19.41 -0.42
CA LYS A 812 26.57 -20.74 -0.80
C LYS A 812 26.72 -21.69 0.39
N ILE A 813 26.82 -21.22 1.64
CA ILE A 813 26.98 -22.07 2.81
C ILE A 813 25.94 -21.69 3.86
N PHE A 814 24.89 -22.50 3.94
CA PHE A 814 23.77 -22.29 4.86
C PHE A 814 24.21 -22.28 6.32
N ILE A 815 23.71 -21.32 7.10
CA ILE A 815 23.86 -21.32 8.56
C ILE A 815 23.30 -22.65 9.10
N GLY A 816 24.08 -23.30 9.96
CA GLY A 816 23.82 -24.65 10.46
C GLY A 816 24.64 -25.74 9.77
N SER A 817 25.39 -25.42 8.71
CA SER A 817 26.29 -26.38 8.05
C SER A 817 27.43 -26.80 8.98
N GLU A 818 27.74 -28.10 9.00
CA GLU A 818 29.00 -28.57 9.54
C GLU A 818 30.11 -28.31 8.53
N ILE A 819 31.16 -27.63 8.98
CA ILE A 819 32.32 -27.25 8.20
C ILE A 819 33.60 -27.76 8.84
N SER A 820 34.62 -28.04 8.04
CA SER A 820 35.96 -28.24 8.57
C SER A 820 36.65 -26.89 8.74
N VAL A 821 37.36 -26.69 9.84
CA VAL A 821 38.13 -25.48 10.09
C VAL A 821 39.62 -25.80 9.96
N VAL A 822 40.33 -24.98 9.18
CA VAL A 822 41.79 -25.04 9.01
C VAL A 822 42.42 -23.91 9.82
N ASP A 823 43.46 -24.21 10.60
CA ASP A 823 44.21 -23.23 11.39
C ASP A 823 45.56 -22.97 10.72
N ASP A 824 45.86 -21.71 10.39
CA ASP A 824 47.15 -21.30 9.81
C ASP A 824 48.15 -20.78 10.88
N GLY A 825 47.78 -20.86 12.16
CA GLY A 825 48.56 -20.38 13.31
C GLY A 825 48.26 -18.94 13.72
N LYS A 826 47.55 -18.15 12.90
CA LYS A 826 47.10 -16.78 13.22
C LYS A 826 45.58 -16.62 13.11
N ASN A 827 44.96 -17.27 12.14
CA ASN A 827 43.53 -17.21 11.86
C ASN A 827 43.00 -18.60 11.54
N PHE A 828 41.71 -18.78 11.79
CA PHE A 828 40.97 -19.96 11.38
C PHE A 828 40.31 -19.69 10.05
N PHE A 829 40.16 -20.71 9.20
CA PHE A 829 39.49 -20.61 7.90
C PHE A 829 38.53 -21.77 7.65
N ILE A 830 37.50 -21.54 6.85
CA ILE A 830 36.63 -22.62 6.37
C ILE A 830 37.40 -23.43 5.33
N GLY A 831 37.59 -24.73 5.58
CA GLY A 831 38.23 -25.66 4.65
C GLY A 831 37.23 -26.27 3.65
N LYS A 832 36.18 -26.92 4.15
CA LYS A 832 35.12 -27.54 3.34
C LYS A 832 33.81 -27.66 4.11
N VAL A 833 32.70 -27.70 3.38
CA VAL A 833 31.40 -28.07 3.94
C VAL A 833 31.35 -29.60 4.07
N LEU A 834 31.23 -30.09 5.30
CA LEU A 834 31.15 -31.52 5.63
C LEU A 834 29.71 -32.02 5.54
N TYR A 835 28.77 -31.22 6.00
CA TYR A 835 27.33 -31.51 6.00
C TYR A 835 26.56 -30.19 5.94
N ALA A 836 25.51 -30.12 5.13
CA ALA A 836 24.60 -28.98 5.10
C ALA A 836 23.31 -29.37 5.85
N PRO A 837 22.64 -28.41 6.53
CA PRO A 837 21.38 -28.70 7.20
C PRO A 837 20.35 -29.22 6.20
N PRO A 838 19.45 -30.15 6.61
CA PRO A 838 18.39 -30.65 5.75
C PRO A 838 17.52 -29.49 5.25
N GLN A 839 17.09 -29.56 3.99
CA GLN A 839 16.25 -28.52 3.42
C GLN A 839 14.89 -28.53 4.11
N ILE A 840 14.46 -27.35 4.58
CA ILE A 840 13.11 -27.17 5.11
C ILE A 840 12.18 -27.03 3.90
N ASN A 841 11.64 -28.15 3.43
CA ASN A 841 10.52 -28.13 2.50
C ASN A 841 9.25 -27.90 3.30
N VAL A 842 8.71 -26.69 3.19
CA VAL A 842 7.34 -26.45 3.59
C VAL A 842 6.47 -27.04 2.49
N ASN A 843 6.00 -28.27 2.69
CA ASN A 843 5.06 -28.93 1.80
C ASN A 843 3.70 -28.25 2.01
N TYR A 844 3.47 -27.28 1.16
CA TYR A 844 2.15 -26.80 0.82
C TYR A 844 1.46 -27.91 0.01
N GLY A 845 0.19 -28.21 0.27
CA GLY A 845 -0.52 -29.32 -0.40
C GLY A 845 -0.61 -29.24 -1.94
N LYS A 846 -0.02 -28.20 -2.56
CA LYS A 846 0.19 -27.95 -4.00
C LYS A 846 1.47 -27.10 -4.17
N LYS A 847 2.00 -27.01 -5.41
CA LYS A 847 3.12 -26.09 -5.79
C LYS A 847 2.87 -24.71 -5.15
N LEU A 848 3.92 -24.05 -4.60
CA LEU A 848 3.80 -22.66 -4.13
C LEU A 848 3.39 -21.77 -5.30
N ASP A 849 2.09 -21.57 -5.43
CA ASP A 849 1.57 -20.44 -6.15
C ASP A 849 1.53 -19.29 -5.14
N PHE A 850 2.44 -18.33 -5.26
CA PHE A 850 2.45 -17.19 -4.33
C PHE A 850 1.19 -16.33 -4.46
N ALA A 851 0.44 -16.45 -5.56
CA ALA A 851 -0.90 -15.89 -5.66
C ALA A 851 -1.93 -16.69 -4.83
N MET A 852 -1.71 -18.00 -4.60
CA MET A 852 -2.55 -18.81 -3.70
C MET A 852 -2.23 -18.60 -2.21
N LEU A 853 -1.02 -18.17 -1.84
CA LEU A 853 -0.73 -17.74 -0.45
C LEU A 853 -1.65 -16.60 0.01
N MET A 854 -2.22 -15.86 -0.95
CA MET A 854 -3.23 -14.82 -0.71
C MET A 854 -4.63 -15.38 -0.44
N ASP A 855 -5.01 -16.48 -1.11
CA ASP A 855 -6.30 -17.17 -0.93
C ASP A 855 -6.30 -18.10 0.29
N ASP A 856 -5.16 -18.71 0.64
CA ASP A 856 -5.05 -19.69 1.73
C ASP A 856 -5.03 -19.05 3.13
N TYR A 857 -5.13 -17.72 3.24
CA TYR A 857 -5.38 -17.04 4.53
C TYR A 857 -6.74 -17.42 5.15
N LEU A 858 -7.65 -17.98 4.34
CA LEU A 858 -9.06 -18.23 4.71
C LEU A 858 -9.51 -19.69 4.54
N ARG A 859 -8.62 -20.63 4.17
CA ARG A 859 -8.95 -22.07 4.20
C ARG A 859 -8.59 -22.70 5.54
N LYS A 860 -9.61 -23.13 6.28
CA LYS A 860 -9.50 -23.92 7.53
C LYS A 860 -8.73 -25.25 7.34
N ASP A 861 -8.62 -25.73 6.11
CA ASP A 861 -8.02 -27.04 5.79
C ASP A 861 -6.57 -26.97 5.30
N TYR A 862 -5.95 -25.78 5.26
CA TYR A 862 -4.56 -25.63 4.82
C TYR A 862 -3.59 -25.84 5.98
N GLN A 863 -3.10 -27.07 6.11
CA GLN A 863 -1.97 -27.38 6.98
C GLN A 863 -0.68 -27.28 6.17
N PRO A 864 0.16 -26.24 6.34
CA PRO A 864 1.52 -26.28 5.83
C PRO A 864 2.23 -27.41 6.60
N SER A 865 2.41 -28.55 5.93
CA SER A 865 3.18 -29.64 6.50
C SER A 865 4.66 -29.30 6.30
N VAL A 866 5.39 -29.08 7.40
CA VAL A 866 6.85 -28.95 7.31
C VAL A 866 7.40 -30.36 7.20
N THR A 867 7.78 -30.77 5.99
CA THR A 867 8.50 -32.02 5.79
C THR A 867 9.98 -31.67 5.68
N LEU A 868 10.76 -31.98 6.72
CA LEU A 868 12.20 -32.06 6.57
C LEU A 868 12.47 -33.27 5.70
N SER A 869 12.96 -33.09 4.47
CA SER A 869 13.39 -34.23 3.66
C SER A 869 14.79 -34.64 4.12
N ASP A 870 14.90 -35.82 4.71
CA ASP A 870 16.20 -36.47 4.94
C ASP A 870 16.83 -36.92 3.62
N GLU A 871 16.01 -37.11 2.59
CA GLU A 871 16.43 -37.54 1.27
C GLU A 871 16.73 -36.33 0.36
N GLU A 872 17.86 -36.43 -0.36
CA GLU A 872 18.37 -35.61 -1.48
C GLU A 872 19.43 -34.52 -1.22
N ALA A 873 19.62 -33.96 -0.02
CA ALA A 873 20.54 -32.82 0.14
C ALA A 873 22.02 -33.18 0.43
N LYS A 874 22.65 -34.04 -0.38
CA LYS A 874 24.11 -33.93 -0.59
C LYS A 874 24.35 -33.03 -1.80
N ILE A 875 23.94 -31.76 -1.68
CA ILE A 875 24.40 -30.75 -2.63
C ILE A 875 25.91 -30.68 -2.47
N LYS A 876 26.64 -31.13 -3.50
CA LYS A 876 28.08 -30.97 -3.55
C LYS A 876 28.35 -29.48 -3.75
N PHE A 877 28.58 -28.77 -2.66
CA PHE A 877 29.22 -27.47 -2.74
C PHE A 877 30.59 -27.67 -3.37
N SER A 878 30.89 -26.91 -4.42
CA SER A 878 32.26 -26.82 -4.95
C SER A 878 33.20 -26.43 -3.81
N GLU A 879 34.44 -26.95 -3.82
CA GLU A 879 35.45 -26.54 -2.84
C GLU A 879 35.47 -25.01 -2.72
N ILE A 880 35.51 -24.54 -1.47
CA ILE A 880 35.56 -23.11 -1.18
C ILE A 880 36.88 -22.59 -1.74
N SER A 881 36.81 -21.91 -2.89
CA SER A 881 37.99 -21.51 -3.66
C SER A 881 38.77 -20.37 -3.00
N GLU A 882 38.17 -19.66 -2.04
CA GLU A 882 38.79 -18.58 -1.28
C GLU A 882 38.76 -18.82 0.22
N PRO A 883 39.87 -18.63 0.97
CA PRO A 883 39.93 -18.91 2.40
C PRO A 883 39.07 -17.90 3.19
N VAL A 884 37.99 -18.39 3.80
CA VAL A 884 37.05 -17.56 4.58
C VAL A 884 37.39 -17.65 6.05
N ARG A 885 37.65 -16.51 6.69
CA ARG A 885 38.07 -16.48 8.10
C ARG A 885 36.95 -16.96 9.02
N CYS A 886 37.27 -17.81 9.99
CA CYS A 886 36.37 -18.25 11.05
C CYS A 886 36.65 -17.50 12.36
N ILE A 887 35.60 -17.20 13.11
CA ILE A 887 35.62 -16.67 14.46
C ILE A 887 34.93 -17.68 15.36
N TRP A 888 35.65 -18.18 16.35
CA TRP A 888 35.09 -19.09 17.34
C TRP A 888 34.21 -18.32 18.31
N GLN A 889 33.02 -18.85 18.55
CA GLN A 889 32.06 -18.30 19.52
C GLN A 889 32.44 -18.65 20.98
N ASP A 890 33.18 -19.74 21.17
CA ASP A 890 33.66 -20.26 22.46
C ASP A 890 35.22 -20.37 22.43
N GLU A 891 35.86 -20.40 23.59
CA GLU A 891 37.29 -20.72 23.73
C GLU A 891 37.64 -22.12 23.21
N ARG A 892 36.65 -23.03 23.19
CA ARG A 892 36.79 -24.38 22.64
C ARG A 892 36.87 -24.36 21.11
N LYS A 893 37.98 -24.86 20.59
CA LYS A 893 38.27 -24.96 19.14
C LYS A 893 38.29 -26.41 18.69
N SER A 894 37.81 -26.68 17.49
CA SER A 894 37.71 -28.02 16.91
C SER A 894 37.98 -28.01 15.40
N PRO A 895 38.61 -29.04 14.81
CA PRO A 895 38.78 -29.15 13.36
C PRO A 895 37.45 -29.32 12.60
N LYS A 896 36.36 -29.64 13.31
CA LYS A 896 34.99 -29.63 12.79
C LYS A 896 34.14 -28.66 13.61
N ALA A 897 33.45 -27.77 12.93
CA ALA A 897 32.63 -26.74 13.56
C ALA A 897 31.28 -26.64 12.86
N LYS A 898 30.26 -26.22 13.59
CA LYS A 898 28.98 -25.83 13.03
C LYS A 898 29.01 -24.34 12.77
N LEU A 899 28.62 -23.93 11.55
CA LEU A 899 28.43 -22.53 11.21
C LEU A 899 27.20 -22.01 11.96
N THR A 900 27.40 -21.16 12.96
CA THR A 900 26.31 -20.61 13.80
C THR A 900 25.83 -19.25 13.31
N GLY A 901 26.67 -18.55 12.54
CA GLY A 901 26.28 -17.30 11.93
C GLY A 901 27.41 -16.69 11.12
N TRP A 902 27.22 -15.44 10.72
CA TRP A 902 28.19 -14.66 9.99
C TRP A 902 28.34 -13.29 10.63
N VAL A 903 29.56 -12.75 10.65
CA VAL A 903 29.84 -11.41 11.19
C VAL A 903 30.84 -10.67 10.31
N MET A 904 30.81 -9.34 10.38
CA MET A 904 31.79 -8.49 9.70
C MET A 904 32.94 -8.15 10.64
N LYS A 905 34.17 -8.50 10.26
CA LYS A 905 35.39 -8.13 10.99
C LYS A 905 36.42 -7.56 10.03
N ASP A 906 36.92 -6.35 10.31
CA ASP A 906 37.85 -5.61 9.45
C ASP A 906 37.33 -5.44 8.00
N GLY A 907 36.00 -5.34 7.90
CA GLY A 907 35.22 -5.29 6.67
C GLY A 907 35.17 -6.59 5.86
N SER A 908 35.74 -7.71 6.31
CA SER A 908 35.58 -9.02 5.67
C SER A 908 34.49 -9.84 6.37
N PRO A 909 33.64 -10.58 5.62
CA PRO A 909 32.74 -11.55 6.23
C PRO A 909 33.55 -12.68 6.84
N CYS A 910 33.29 -12.96 8.11
CA CYS A 910 33.87 -14.07 8.85
C CYS A 910 32.76 -15.01 9.30
N ALA A 911 32.96 -16.32 9.13
CA ALA A 911 32.05 -17.33 9.65
C ALA A 911 32.17 -17.40 11.17
N VAL A 912 31.06 -17.25 11.88
CA VAL A 912 31.01 -17.56 13.32
C VAL A 912 30.76 -19.05 13.45
N VAL A 913 31.63 -19.71 14.19
CA VAL A 913 31.64 -21.16 14.30
C VAL A 913 31.62 -21.60 15.76
N ALA A 914 30.87 -22.66 16.02
CA ALA A 914 30.83 -23.34 17.31
C ALA A 914 31.30 -24.79 17.16
N PRO A 915 31.85 -25.43 18.21
CA PRO A 915 32.21 -26.84 18.16
C PRO A 915 30.99 -27.70 17.81
N ALA A 916 31.17 -28.73 16.97
CA ALA A 916 30.07 -29.56 16.47
C ALA A 916 29.43 -30.52 17.52
N ASP A 917 29.60 -30.30 18.83
CA ASP A 917 29.20 -31.24 19.91
C ASP A 917 27.76 -31.02 20.43
N GLU A 918 26.89 -30.45 19.59
CA GLU A 918 25.47 -30.17 19.87
C GLU A 918 24.69 -31.45 20.28
N ARG A 919 25.07 -32.60 19.71
CA ARG A 919 24.46 -33.91 20.00
C ARG A 919 24.59 -34.29 21.47
N ARG A 920 25.72 -33.99 22.10
CA ARG A 920 25.96 -34.28 23.51
C ARG A 920 25.07 -33.41 24.41
N VAL A 921 24.91 -32.13 24.06
CA VAL A 921 24.02 -31.20 24.79
C VAL A 921 22.57 -31.64 24.65
N ILE A 922 22.11 -31.97 23.44
CA ILE A 922 20.74 -32.49 23.24
C ILE A 922 20.53 -33.82 23.98
N GLN A 923 21.52 -34.71 24.02
CA GLN A 923 21.45 -35.95 24.82
C GLN A 923 21.35 -35.69 26.32
N LYS A 924 22.10 -34.71 26.84
CA LYS A 924 22.00 -34.28 28.24
C LYS A 924 20.60 -33.72 28.55
N ILE A 925 20.07 -32.87 27.67
CA ILE A 925 18.70 -32.32 27.78
C ILE A 925 17.65 -33.44 27.76
N LYS A 926 17.83 -34.47 26.92
CA LYS A 926 16.96 -35.66 26.89
C LYS A 926 16.96 -36.44 28.21
N GLN A 927 18.07 -36.47 28.93
CA GLN A 927 18.18 -37.17 30.22
C GLN A 927 17.61 -36.36 31.38
N GLU A 928 17.88 -35.05 31.41
CA GLU A 928 17.51 -34.16 32.53
C GLU A 928 16.07 -33.60 32.40
N ASN A 929 15.48 -33.63 31.20
CA ASN A 929 14.15 -33.10 30.87
C ASN A 929 13.94 -31.62 31.26
N ARG A 930 15.03 -30.91 31.54
CA ARG A 930 15.13 -29.48 31.87
C ARG A 930 16.41 -28.92 31.28
N VAL A 931 16.44 -27.61 31.06
CA VAL A 931 17.61 -26.92 30.56
C VAL A 931 17.64 -25.48 31.05
N LYS A 932 18.83 -25.03 31.45
CA LYS A 932 19.07 -23.63 31.80
C LYS A 932 19.55 -22.87 30.57
N VAL A 933 18.85 -21.80 30.22
CA VAL A 933 19.10 -21.03 29.01
C VAL A 933 19.14 -19.54 29.31
N LYS A 934 20.00 -18.82 28.62
CA LYS A 934 19.99 -17.36 28.58
C LYS A 934 19.07 -16.90 27.47
N ILE A 935 18.14 -16.00 27.78
CA ILE A 935 17.31 -15.36 26.76
C ILE A 935 18.17 -14.33 26.03
N VAL A 936 18.52 -14.62 24.78
CA VAL A 936 19.40 -13.77 23.97
C VAL A 936 18.59 -12.62 23.38
N LYS A 937 17.45 -12.94 22.75
CA LYS A 937 16.61 -11.95 22.09
C LYS A 937 15.16 -12.42 21.97
N VAL A 938 14.21 -11.49 22.12
CA VAL A 938 12.78 -11.72 21.96
C VAL A 938 12.29 -11.10 20.66
N PHE A 939 11.84 -11.93 19.74
CA PHE A 939 11.30 -11.52 18.45
C PHE A 939 9.78 -11.44 18.51
N LYS A 940 9.24 -10.23 18.36
CA LYS A 940 7.81 -10.01 18.09
C LYS A 940 7.62 -10.02 16.57
N GLY A 941 6.68 -10.82 16.06
CA GLY A 941 6.45 -10.93 14.63
C GLY A 941 6.07 -9.58 14.01
N PRO A 942 6.35 -9.37 12.71
CA PRO A 942 6.10 -8.11 12.01
C PRO A 942 4.61 -7.71 11.98
N GLU A 943 3.68 -8.67 12.08
CA GLU A 943 2.23 -8.44 11.97
C GLU A 943 1.35 -9.19 12.99
N ASP A 944 1.88 -10.02 13.92
CA ASP A 944 1.02 -10.98 14.66
C ASP A 944 1.34 -11.28 16.14
N GLU A 945 0.26 -11.79 16.76
CA GLU A 945 0.05 -12.38 18.09
C GLU A 945 0.92 -13.60 18.48
N LYS A 946 1.92 -14.05 17.70
CA LYS A 946 2.79 -15.19 18.10
C LYS A 946 4.26 -14.95 17.78
N GLY A 947 4.97 -14.36 18.76
CA GLY A 947 6.42 -14.15 18.72
C GLY A 947 7.22 -15.40 19.12
N TRP A 948 8.54 -15.34 18.97
CA TRP A 948 9.47 -16.39 19.40
C TRP A 948 10.68 -15.79 20.10
N VAL A 949 11.42 -16.62 20.83
CA VAL A 949 12.57 -16.22 21.64
C VAL A 949 13.77 -17.06 21.24
N LEU A 950 14.88 -16.39 20.99
CA LEU A 950 16.19 -17.02 20.85
C LEU A 950 16.79 -17.17 22.25
N ALA A 951 16.97 -18.41 22.67
CA ALA A 951 17.58 -18.79 23.93
C ALA A 951 18.89 -19.53 23.66
N GLN A 952 19.85 -19.47 24.59
CA GLN A 952 21.16 -20.10 24.43
C GLN A 952 21.54 -20.86 25.70
N THR A 953 22.00 -22.11 25.57
CA THR A 953 22.45 -22.92 26.73
C THR A 953 23.79 -22.42 27.28
N GLU A 954 24.19 -22.90 28.46
CA GLU A 954 25.53 -22.63 29.02
C GLU A 954 26.65 -23.13 28.10
N GLU A 955 26.39 -24.18 27.32
CA GLU A 955 27.29 -24.72 26.30
C GLU A 955 27.16 -24.01 24.93
N SER A 956 26.53 -22.84 24.85
CA SER A 956 26.35 -22.02 23.64
C SER A 956 25.55 -22.69 22.52
N VAL A 957 24.62 -23.60 22.85
CA VAL A 957 23.67 -24.16 21.89
C VAL A 957 22.44 -23.26 21.82
N ASP A 958 22.14 -22.76 20.62
CA ASP A 958 20.96 -21.93 20.39
C ASP A 958 19.69 -22.79 20.30
N LEU A 959 18.67 -22.40 21.06
CA LEU A 959 17.36 -23.02 21.11
C LEU A 959 16.28 -21.97 20.85
N SER A 960 15.19 -22.39 20.22
CA SER A 960 14.03 -21.53 19.98
C SER A 960 12.92 -21.83 20.98
N VAL A 961 12.29 -20.79 21.54
CA VAL A 961 11.16 -20.93 22.46
C VAL A 961 9.98 -20.12 21.96
N GLU A 962 8.77 -20.69 21.96
CA GLU A 962 7.56 -19.93 21.65
C GLU A 962 7.26 -18.92 22.77
N THR A 963 6.89 -17.69 22.41
CA THR A 963 6.50 -16.70 23.43
C THR A 963 5.31 -17.15 24.28
N SER A 964 4.40 -17.92 23.69
CA SER A 964 3.27 -18.53 24.40
C SER A 964 3.67 -19.58 25.43
N ASP A 965 4.91 -20.07 25.40
CA ASP A 965 5.43 -21.04 26.35
C ASP A 965 6.25 -20.39 27.47
N LEU A 966 6.47 -19.07 27.38
CA LEU A 966 7.14 -18.26 28.41
C LEU A 966 6.18 -17.36 29.20
N CYS A 967 5.02 -17.02 28.65
CA CYS A 967 4.01 -16.18 29.29
C CYS A 967 2.60 -16.51 28.78
N PHE A 968 1.56 -16.28 29.61
CA PHE A 968 0.16 -16.41 29.19
C PHE A 968 -0.28 -15.30 28.22
N SER A 969 0.35 -14.13 28.30
CA SER A 969 0.16 -13.01 27.36
C SER A 969 1.36 -12.92 26.40
N PHE A 970 1.18 -13.42 25.19
CA PHE A 970 2.21 -13.40 24.14
C PHE A 970 2.52 -11.99 23.58
N LEU A 971 1.68 -10.99 23.89
CA LEU A 971 1.91 -9.58 23.51
C LEU A 971 2.73 -8.81 24.54
N SER A 972 3.10 -9.44 25.67
CA SER A 972 3.63 -8.75 26.84
C SER A 972 4.89 -7.93 26.54
N TYR A 973 4.89 -6.67 26.96
CA TYR A 973 6.07 -5.83 27.09
C TYR A 973 7.10 -6.47 28.04
N GLY A 974 6.62 -7.15 29.08
CA GLY A 974 7.44 -7.92 30.03
C GLY A 974 8.38 -8.94 29.39
N LEU A 975 7.99 -9.57 28.27
CA LEU A 975 8.86 -10.52 27.56
C LEU A 975 10.21 -9.89 27.16
N LYS A 976 10.23 -8.61 26.75
CA LYS A 976 11.49 -7.92 26.41
C LYS A 976 12.40 -7.72 27.62
N GLN A 977 11.87 -7.69 28.84
CA GLN A 977 12.69 -7.59 30.06
C GLN A 977 13.44 -8.89 30.42
N LEU A 978 13.11 -10.00 29.75
CA LEU A 978 13.84 -11.25 29.90
C LEU A 978 15.16 -11.26 29.13
N GLU A 979 15.35 -10.38 28.14
CA GLU A 979 16.60 -10.32 27.37
C GLU A 979 17.81 -10.14 28.30
N GLY A 980 18.81 -11.00 28.14
CA GLY A 980 19.99 -11.08 28.98
C GLY A 980 19.87 -11.95 30.24
N ARG A 981 18.66 -12.35 30.66
CA ARG A 981 18.42 -13.16 31.87
C ARG A 981 18.58 -14.66 31.62
N TRP A 982 18.91 -15.40 32.67
CA TRP A 982 18.93 -16.85 32.68
C TRP A 982 17.60 -17.41 33.19
N LEU A 983 17.03 -18.38 32.49
CA LEU A 983 15.82 -19.09 32.86
C LEU A 983 16.08 -20.60 32.85
N GLU A 984 15.46 -21.31 33.79
CA GLU A 984 15.40 -22.78 33.75
C GLU A 984 14.05 -23.19 33.14
N LEU A 985 14.10 -23.90 32.01
CA LEU A 985 12.92 -24.30 31.25
C LEU A 985 12.78 -25.83 31.25
N SER A 986 11.53 -26.30 31.26
CA SER A 986 11.20 -27.72 31.16
C SER A 986 11.04 -28.14 29.70
N VAL A 987 11.41 -29.38 29.37
CA VAL A 987 11.19 -29.94 28.04
C VAL A 987 9.78 -30.52 27.97
N LYS A 988 8.96 -29.98 27.09
CA LYS A 988 7.58 -30.44 26.83
C LYS A 988 7.56 -31.67 25.93
N ARG A 989 8.32 -31.62 24.84
CA ARG A 989 8.46 -32.70 23.86
C ARG A 989 9.71 -32.46 23.01
N PHE A 990 10.06 -33.45 22.18
CA PHE A 990 11.05 -33.29 21.12
C PHE A 990 10.35 -33.21 19.76
N THR A 991 10.86 -32.37 18.87
CA THR A 991 10.40 -32.29 17.47
C THR A 991 10.91 -33.50 16.67
N MET A 992 10.41 -33.68 15.44
CA MET A 992 10.90 -34.74 14.55
C MET A 992 12.39 -34.60 14.22
N SER A 993 12.93 -33.37 14.18
CA SER A 993 14.36 -33.08 14.04
C SER A 993 15.19 -33.41 15.29
N GLY A 994 14.54 -33.76 16.41
CA GLY A 994 15.19 -34.04 17.68
C GLY A 994 15.49 -32.81 18.53
N SER A 995 14.99 -31.62 18.16
CA SER A 995 15.11 -30.38 18.93
C SER A 995 14.15 -30.36 20.13
N PRO A 996 14.56 -29.84 21.31
CA PRO A 996 13.68 -29.74 22.46
C PRO A 996 12.68 -28.58 22.32
N VAL A 997 11.40 -28.83 22.59
CA VAL A 997 10.37 -27.79 22.76
C VAL A 997 10.32 -27.42 24.23
N LEU A 998 10.71 -26.19 24.55
CA LEU A 998 10.84 -25.71 25.92
C LEU A 998 9.60 -24.96 26.40
N SER A 999 9.29 -25.08 27.68
CA SER A 999 8.15 -24.42 28.32
C SER A 999 8.43 -24.02 29.77
N ASN A 1000 7.89 -22.87 30.15
CA ASN A 1000 7.85 -22.35 31.52
C ASN A 1000 6.44 -22.40 32.14
N ILE A 1001 5.46 -22.99 31.45
CA ILE A 1001 4.05 -22.93 31.84
C ILE A 1001 3.78 -23.60 33.19
N SER A 1002 4.38 -24.76 33.44
CA SER A 1002 4.25 -25.48 34.72
C SER A 1002 4.74 -24.65 35.90
N ARG A 1003 5.83 -23.90 35.72
CA ARG A 1003 6.37 -22.96 36.71
C ARG A 1003 5.42 -21.78 36.94
N ILE A 1004 4.93 -21.15 35.87
CA ILE A 1004 3.93 -20.07 35.96
C ILE A 1004 2.72 -20.52 36.78
N VAL A 1005 2.19 -21.72 36.52
CA VAL A 1005 1.06 -22.28 37.26
C VAL A 1005 1.42 -22.50 38.74
N SER A 1006 2.61 -23.02 39.05
CA SER A 1006 3.09 -23.20 40.43
C SER A 1006 3.21 -21.88 41.20
N GLU A 1007 3.70 -20.82 40.55
CA GLU A 1007 3.81 -19.48 41.16
C GLU A 1007 2.42 -18.87 41.37
N LEU A 1008 1.51 -18.98 40.39
CA LEU A 1008 0.13 -18.53 40.54
C LEU A 1008 -0.64 -19.32 41.62
N GLN A 1009 -0.37 -20.61 41.77
CA GLN A 1009 -0.90 -21.41 42.89
C GLN A 1009 -0.45 -20.87 44.25
N SER A 1010 0.83 -20.49 44.36
CA SER A 1010 1.37 -19.89 45.58
C SER A 1010 0.73 -18.53 45.89
N ILE A 1011 0.47 -17.71 44.86
CA ILE A 1011 -0.29 -16.46 45.02
C ILE A 1011 -1.74 -16.74 45.42
N LYS A 1012 -2.41 -17.71 44.80
CA LYS A 1012 -3.77 -18.13 45.16
C LYS A 1012 -3.85 -18.52 46.64
N GLN A 1013 -2.92 -19.32 47.15
CA GLN A 1013 -2.87 -19.73 48.56
C GLN A 1013 -2.72 -18.54 49.51
N LYS A 1014 -1.89 -17.54 49.15
CA LYS A 1014 -1.75 -16.30 49.93
C LYS A 1014 -3.06 -15.49 49.93
N VAL A 1015 -3.71 -15.36 48.76
CA VAL A 1015 -5.01 -14.67 48.66
C VAL A 1015 -6.10 -15.40 49.43
N ASP A 1016 -6.11 -16.74 49.45
CA ASP A 1016 -7.04 -17.54 50.26
C ASP A 1016 -6.89 -17.27 51.76
N GLN A 1017 -5.65 -17.01 52.23
CA GLN A 1017 -5.36 -16.70 53.64
C GLN A 1017 -5.64 -15.23 54.01
N GLU A 1018 -5.25 -14.29 53.15
CA GLU A 1018 -5.23 -12.84 53.44
C GLU A 1018 -6.38 -12.08 52.77
N LYS A 1019 -7.25 -12.76 52.02
CA LYS A 1019 -8.31 -12.24 51.13
C LYS A 1019 -7.83 -11.43 49.92
N THR A 1020 -6.72 -10.70 50.06
CA THR A 1020 -6.10 -9.92 48.97
C THR A 1020 -4.59 -9.87 49.15
N VAL A 1021 -3.84 -9.82 48.04
CA VAL A 1021 -2.39 -9.64 48.05
C VAL A 1021 -2.04 -8.40 47.22
N GLU A 1022 -1.11 -7.58 47.69
CA GLU A 1022 -0.61 -6.41 46.94
C GLU A 1022 0.75 -6.74 46.33
N LEU A 1023 0.90 -6.46 45.03
CA LEU A 1023 2.11 -6.73 44.25
C LEU A 1023 2.52 -5.47 43.49
N GLU A 1024 3.82 -5.18 43.50
CA GLU A 1024 4.40 -4.23 42.56
C GLU A 1024 4.42 -4.87 41.17
N ALA A 1025 3.75 -4.22 40.22
CA ALA A 1025 3.64 -4.67 38.84
C ALA A 1025 4.02 -3.54 37.89
N MET A 1026 4.23 -3.88 36.63
CA MET A 1026 4.42 -2.90 35.56
C MET A 1026 3.26 -2.97 34.58
N ILE A 1027 2.88 -1.84 34.01
CA ILE A 1027 1.84 -1.80 32.98
C ILE A 1027 2.35 -2.45 31.70
N ASP A 1028 1.69 -3.53 31.30
CA ASP A 1028 1.99 -4.31 30.10
C ASP A 1028 1.32 -3.72 28.86
N ARG A 1029 0.03 -3.43 28.99
CA ARG A 1029 -0.85 -3.02 27.90
C ARG A 1029 -2.04 -2.25 28.44
N ILE A 1030 -2.51 -1.27 27.66
CA ILE A 1030 -3.73 -0.50 27.95
C ILE A 1030 -4.72 -0.74 26.80
N ASP A 1031 -5.89 -1.29 27.10
CA ASP A 1031 -6.99 -1.43 26.15
C ASP A 1031 -8.07 -0.40 26.48
N ILE A 1032 -8.04 0.72 25.75
CA ILE A 1032 -8.95 1.86 25.94
C ILE A 1032 -10.40 1.45 25.66
N ASN A 1033 -10.63 0.61 24.65
CA ASN A 1033 -11.96 0.20 24.23
C ASN A 1033 -12.62 -0.73 25.24
N ARG A 1034 -11.85 -1.66 25.81
CA ARG A 1034 -12.33 -2.61 26.82
C ARG A 1034 -12.26 -2.06 28.25
N LYS A 1035 -11.60 -0.93 28.46
CA LYS A 1035 -11.33 -0.34 29.78
C LYS A 1035 -10.56 -1.30 30.70
N ILE A 1036 -9.56 -1.97 30.14
CA ILE A 1036 -8.72 -2.94 30.84
C ILE A 1036 -7.26 -2.51 30.73
N ILE A 1037 -6.54 -2.59 31.84
CA ILE A 1037 -5.07 -2.49 31.90
C ILE A 1037 -4.54 -3.88 32.22
N ILE A 1038 -3.65 -4.39 31.37
CA ILE A 1038 -2.90 -5.61 31.67
C ILE A 1038 -1.62 -5.17 32.37
N VAL A 1039 -1.32 -5.79 33.50
CA VAL A 1039 -0.08 -5.58 34.26
C VAL A 1039 0.70 -6.88 34.29
N PHE A 1040 2.02 -6.79 34.45
CA PHE A 1040 2.87 -7.97 34.64
C PHE A 1040 3.79 -7.80 35.85
N VAL A 1041 4.11 -8.92 36.49
CA VAL A 1041 5.09 -9.05 37.57
C VAL A 1041 6.17 -10.03 37.09
N ILE A 1042 7.43 -9.72 37.38
CA ILE A 1042 8.53 -10.66 37.17
C ILE A 1042 9.01 -11.11 38.55
N ASP A 1043 8.96 -12.41 38.82
CA ASP A 1043 9.49 -12.96 40.08
C ASP A 1043 11.04 -12.97 40.10
N ASP A 1044 11.63 -13.33 41.25
CA ASP A 1044 13.08 -13.44 41.42
C ASP A 1044 13.75 -14.45 40.47
N ASN A 1045 12.96 -15.36 39.92
CA ASN A 1045 13.40 -16.40 39.01
C ASN A 1045 13.21 -16.05 37.52
N GLY A 1046 12.67 -14.87 37.20
CA GLY A 1046 12.41 -14.43 35.83
C GLY A 1046 11.10 -14.95 35.21
N THR A 1047 10.16 -15.46 36.01
CA THR A 1047 8.82 -15.87 35.58
C THR A 1047 7.92 -14.65 35.41
N ILE A 1048 7.27 -14.50 34.26
CA ILE A 1048 6.32 -13.41 33.99
C ILE A 1048 4.90 -13.85 34.35
N LEU A 1049 4.30 -13.15 35.31
CA LEU A 1049 2.91 -13.33 35.72
C LEU A 1049 2.09 -12.13 35.25
N THR A 1050 1.00 -12.37 34.52
CA THR A 1050 0.14 -11.31 33.99
C THR A 1050 -1.21 -11.27 34.68
N PHE A 1051 -1.73 -10.06 34.90
CA PHE A 1051 -3.04 -9.86 35.52
C PHE A 1051 -3.84 -8.80 34.76
N SER A 1052 -5.14 -9.01 34.62
CA SER A 1052 -6.06 -8.07 33.97
C SER A 1052 -6.79 -7.22 35.00
N ALA A 1053 -6.52 -5.92 35.01
CA ALA A 1053 -7.17 -4.95 35.88
C ALA A 1053 -8.20 -4.10 35.13
N TRP A 1054 -9.44 -4.04 35.63
CA TRP A 1054 -10.48 -3.19 35.06
C TRP A 1054 -10.37 -1.76 35.61
N GLU A 1055 -10.28 -0.76 34.73
CA GLU A 1055 -10.17 0.64 35.12
C GLU A 1055 -11.27 1.48 34.45
N ARG A 1056 -12.16 2.07 35.25
CA ARG A 1056 -13.34 2.80 34.76
C ARG A 1056 -13.06 4.27 34.45
N SER A 1057 -11.97 4.84 34.96
CA SER A 1057 -11.65 6.27 34.82
C SER A 1057 -10.15 6.54 34.69
N MET A 1058 -9.77 7.47 33.81
CA MET A 1058 -8.38 7.98 33.63
C MET A 1058 -7.35 7.04 32.99
N LEU A 1059 -7.76 6.17 32.06
CA LEU A 1059 -6.85 5.33 31.25
C LEU A 1059 -5.74 6.13 30.54
N GLU A 1060 -6.03 7.37 30.16
CA GLU A 1060 -5.11 8.28 29.47
C GLU A 1060 -3.90 8.73 30.31
N LYS A 1061 -3.95 8.54 31.64
CA LYS A 1061 -2.86 8.91 32.56
C LYS A 1061 -1.79 7.85 32.69
N PHE A 1062 -2.11 6.61 32.36
CA PHE A 1062 -1.20 5.48 32.48
C PHE A 1062 -0.37 5.32 31.21
N LYS A 1063 0.90 4.95 31.38
CA LYS A 1063 1.82 4.63 30.30
C LYS A 1063 2.27 3.18 30.40
N ILE A 1064 2.45 2.54 29.24
CA ILE A 1064 3.06 1.21 29.20
C ILE A 1064 4.47 1.30 29.78
N GLY A 1065 4.77 0.40 30.73
CA GLY A 1065 6.01 0.40 31.50
C GLY A 1065 5.94 1.12 32.85
N ASP A 1066 4.87 1.84 33.18
CA ASP A 1066 4.72 2.46 34.51
C ASP A 1066 4.71 1.38 35.60
N LYS A 1067 5.43 1.66 36.71
CA LYS A 1067 5.34 0.85 37.93
C LYS A 1067 4.03 1.19 38.66
N VAL A 1068 3.27 0.18 39.05
CA VAL A 1068 1.98 0.30 39.73
C VAL A 1068 1.87 -0.69 40.87
N LEU A 1069 1.22 -0.28 41.96
CA LEU A 1069 0.83 -1.22 43.01
C LEU A 1069 -0.55 -1.80 42.67
N VAL A 1070 -0.64 -3.13 42.63
CA VAL A 1070 -1.84 -3.84 42.21
C VAL A 1070 -2.31 -4.77 43.30
N ARG A 1071 -3.59 -4.65 43.66
CA ARG A 1071 -4.25 -5.57 44.58
C ARG A 1071 -4.90 -6.71 43.81
N ILE A 1072 -4.48 -7.93 44.12
CA ILE A 1072 -4.99 -9.18 43.56
C ILE A 1072 -5.98 -9.82 44.53
N SER A 1073 -7.13 -10.23 44.02
CA SER A 1073 -8.13 -11.05 44.71
C SER A 1073 -8.56 -12.22 43.82
N LEU A 1074 -9.26 -13.22 44.38
CA LEU A 1074 -9.89 -14.27 43.59
C LEU A 1074 -11.25 -13.80 43.05
N ARG A 1075 -11.67 -14.33 41.90
CA ARG A 1075 -13.05 -14.24 41.45
C ARG A 1075 -13.90 -15.31 42.15
N ASP A 1076 -15.20 -15.03 42.29
CA ASP A 1076 -16.14 -15.90 43.00
C ASP A 1076 -16.11 -17.33 42.45
N GLU A 1077 -16.04 -18.33 43.34
CA GLU A 1077 -15.93 -19.76 42.99
C GLU A 1077 -17.11 -20.31 42.18
N GLY A 1078 -18.24 -19.58 42.12
CA GLY A 1078 -19.43 -19.93 41.34
C GLY A 1078 -19.41 -19.43 39.88
N GLN A 1079 -18.43 -18.64 39.48
CA GLN A 1079 -18.30 -18.13 38.11
C GLN A 1079 -17.46 -19.08 37.23
N CYS A 1080 -17.88 -19.25 35.98
CA CYS A 1080 -17.16 -20.06 34.99
C CYS A 1080 -16.51 -19.15 33.95
N TYR A 1081 -15.44 -19.65 33.33
CA TYR A 1081 -14.88 -19.07 32.12
C TYR A 1081 -15.60 -19.66 30.91
N ASP A 1082 -16.08 -18.79 30.01
CA ASP A 1082 -16.71 -19.21 28.75
C ASP A 1082 -15.65 -19.35 27.65
N TYR A 1083 -15.47 -20.57 27.15
CA TYR A 1083 -14.50 -20.89 26.11
C TYR A 1083 -15.21 -21.23 24.79
N GLN A 1084 -14.81 -20.58 23.70
CA GLN A 1084 -15.47 -20.66 22.39
C GLN A 1084 -14.62 -21.33 21.29
N ASP A 1085 -13.38 -21.68 21.60
CA ASP A 1085 -12.39 -22.14 20.60
C ASP A 1085 -12.28 -23.67 20.56
N LEU A 1086 -13.42 -24.38 20.48
CA LEU A 1086 -13.46 -25.84 20.29
C LEU A 1086 -13.98 -26.20 18.89
N GLU A 1087 -13.27 -27.13 18.25
CA GLU A 1087 -13.65 -27.74 16.98
C GLU A 1087 -14.68 -28.86 17.17
N ASP A 1088 -15.39 -29.23 16.11
CA ASP A 1088 -16.54 -30.16 16.20
C ASP A 1088 -16.13 -31.53 16.75
N TYR A 1089 -14.98 -32.07 16.32
CA TYR A 1089 -14.46 -33.34 16.86
C TYR A 1089 -14.03 -33.24 18.33
N GLN A 1090 -13.62 -32.05 18.79
CA GLN A 1090 -13.25 -31.79 20.19
C GLN A 1090 -14.49 -31.67 21.07
N ILE A 1091 -15.59 -31.15 20.52
CA ILE A 1091 -16.87 -31.08 21.22
C ILE A 1091 -17.43 -32.49 21.42
N GLU A 1092 -17.26 -33.38 20.42
CA GLU A 1092 -17.67 -34.78 20.49
C GLU A 1092 -16.86 -35.59 21.53
N SER A 1093 -15.61 -35.22 21.79
CA SER A 1093 -14.75 -35.88 22.78
C SER A 1093 -14.83 -35.29 24.20
N LEU A 1094 -15.72 -34.32 24.45
CA LEU A 1094 -15.90 -33.73 25.78
C LEU A 1094 -16.29 -34.78 26.82
N PRO A 1095 -15.68 -34.76 28.04
CA PRO A 1095 -16.14 -35.57 29.15
C PRO A 1095 -17.63 -35.33 29.43
N LYS A 1096 -18.38 -36.36 29.85
CA LYS A 1096 -19.84 -36.28 30.06
C LYS A 1096 -20.27 -35.11 30.95
N ASP A 1097 -19.49 -34.83 31.99
CA ASP A 1097 -19.77 -33.74 32.94
C ASP A 1097 -19.62 -32.34 32.33
N TRP A 1098 -18.85 -32.23 31.24
CA TRP A 1098 -18.57 -30.98 30.53
C TRP A 1098 -19.43 -30.84 29.28
N ALA A 1099 -19.75 -31.96 28.61
CA ALA A 1099 -20.71 -32.00 27.51
C ALA A 1099 -22.08 -31.41 27.91
N ASN A 1100 -22.51 -31.62 29.15
CA ASN A 1100 -23.74 -31.04 29.70
C ASN A 1100 -23.66 -29.52 29.96
N LYS A 1101 -22.44 -28.96 30.01
CA LYS A 1101 -22.17 -27.53 30.19
C LYS A 1101 -21.82 -26.83 28.88
N TYR A 1102 -21.84 -27.56 27.77
CA TYR A 1102 -21.60 -27.03 26.45
C TYR A 1102 -22.89 -26.50 25.83
N ASP A 1103 -22.91 -25.21 25.55
CA ASP A 1103 -23.97 -24.54 24.81
C ASP A 1103 -23.75 -24.74 23.30
N LYS A 1104 -24.61 -25.57 22.69
CA LYS A 1104 -24.58 -25.86 21.26
C LYS A 1104 -25.02 -24.67 20.39
N GLU A 1105 -25.85 -23.77 20.89
CA GLU A 1105 -26.33 -22.61 20.12
C GLU A 1105 -25.25 -21.53 20.02
N ASP A 1106 -24.55 -21.26 21.13
CA ASP A 1106 -23.51 -20.23 21.19
C ASP A 1106 -22.07 -20.76 20.99
N ARG A 1107 -21.92 -22.08 20.78
CA ARG A 1107 -20.64 -22.80 20.75
C ARG A 1107 -19.74 -22.50 21.96
N ARG A 1108 -20.31 -22.49 23.17
CA ARG A 1108 -19.62 -22.09 24.41
C ARG A 1108 -19.49 -23.25 25.38
N LEU A 1109 -18.31 -23.42 25.97
CA LEU A 1109 -18.08 -24.31 27.10
C LEU A 1109 -17.79 -23.50 28.36
N ALA A 1110 -18.62 -23.64 29.38
CA ALA A 1110 -18.38 -23.05 30.70
C ALA A 1110 -17.58 -24.01 31.59
N PHE A 1111 -16.37 -23.62 31.99
CA PHE A 1111 -15.51 -24.40 32.91
C PHE A 1111 -15.04 -23.58 34.12
N PRO A 1112 -14.75 -24.22 35.27
CA PRO A 1112 -14.33 -23.52 36.49
C PRO A 1112 -12.95 -22.86 36.34
N TYR A 1113 -12.72 -21.76 37.06
CA TYR A 1113 -11.39 -21.15 37.15
C TYR A 1113 -10.37 -22.10 37.82
N PHE A 1114 -9.08 -21.86 37.56
CA PHE A 1114 -7.96 -22.62 38.14
C PHE A 1114 -8.00 -24.13 37.81
N LEU A 1115 -8.16 -24.47 36.53
CA LEU A 1115 -8.11 -25.86 36.07
C LEU A 1115 -6.72 -26.46 36.28
N ASP A 1116 -6.70 -27.74 36.63
CA ASP A 1116 -5.50 -28.57 36.69
C ASP A 1116 -5.51 -29.63 35.57
N GLU A 1117 -4.35 -30.19 35.26
CA GLU A 1117 -4.20 -31.26 34.25
C GLU A 1117 -5.00 -32.53 34.62
N GLY A 1118 -5.24 -32.77 35.90
CA GLY A 1118 -5.99 -33.93 36.39
C GLY A 1118 -7.45 -33.92 35.93
N LYS A 1119 -8.11 -32.75 35.94
CA LYS A 1119 -9.49 -32.56 35.48
C LYS A 1119 -9.67 -32.66 33.96
N LEU A 1120 -8.57 -32.62 33.21
CA LEU A 1120 -8.53 -32.70 31.73
C LEU A 1120 -8.05 -34.07 31.23
N LYS A 1121 -7.81 -35.05 32.13
CA LYS A 1121 -7.32 -36.38 31.75
C LYS A 1121 -8.28 -37.12 30.81
N ASP A 1122 -9.57 -37.07 31.10
CA ASP A 1122 -10.60 -37.78 30.35
C ASP A 1122 -11.04 -37.05 29.07
N PHE A 1123 -10.44 -35.89 28.78
CA PHE A 1123 -10.72 -35.13 27.56
C PHE A 1123 -9.75 -35.53 26.44
N GLU A 1124 -10.21 -36.29 25.44
CA GLU A 1124 -9.36 -36.76 24.33
C GLU A 1124 -9.20 -35.68 23.25
N VAL A 1125 -8.31 -34.73 23.51
CA VAL A 1125 -7.90 -33.67 22.57
C VAL A 1125 -6.39 -33.47 22.59
N GLU A 1126 -5.87 -32.74 21.61
CA GLU A 1126 -4.45 -32.36 21.60
C GLU A 1126 -4.04 -31.66 22.90
N GLU A 1127 -2.84 -31.97 23.39
CA GLU A 1127 -2.27 -31.36 24.60
C GLU A 1127 -2.20 -29.82 24.50
N SER A 1128 -2.05 -29.29 23.28
CA SER A 1128 -2.08 -27.87 22.98
C SER A 1128 -3.40 -27.17 23.36
N VAL A 1129 -4.53 -27.90 23.28
CA VAL A 1129 -5.87 -27.42 23.62
C VAL A 1129 -6.05 -27.44 25.13
N LYS A 1130 -5.65 -28.53 25.79
CA LYS A 1130 -5.67 -28.66 27.27
C LYS A 1130 -4.89 -27.54 27.94
N GLU A 1131 -3.67 -27.30 27.47
CA GLU A 1131 -2.85 -26.20 27.95
C GLU A 1131 -3.52 -24.84 27.75
N ARG A 1132 -4.17 -24.59 26.61
CA ARG A 1132 -4.87 -23.32 26.36
C ARG A 1132 -6.01 -23.11 27.36
N MET A 1133 -6.77 -24.17 27.65
CA MET A 1133 -7.83 -24.14 28.65
C MET A 1133 -7.28 -23.87 30.06
N ILE A 1134 -6.18 -24.53 30.45
CA ILE A 1134 -5.48 -24.28 31.71
C ILE A 1134 -5.02 -22.82 31.76
N LYS A 1135 -4.28 -22.34 30.76
CA LYS A 1135 -3.78 -20.95 30.68
C LYS A 1135 -4.92 -19.95 30.88
N LYS A 1136 -6.03 -20.10 30.16
CA LYS A 1136 -7.22 -19.23 30.28
C LYS A 1136 -7.89 -19.34 31.65
N SER A 1137 -8.01 -20.55 32.21
CA SER A 1137 -8.62 -20.74 33.53
C SER A 1137 -7.87 -20.03 34.66
N TRP A 1138 -6.54 -19.96 34.56
CA TRP A 1138 -5.67 -19.30 35.55
C TRP A 1138 -5.58 -17.79 35.31
N ASP A 1139 -5.42 -17.36 34.06
CA ASP A 1139 -5.33 -15.94 33.66
C ASP A 1139 -6.58 -15.14 34.06
N PHE A 1140 -7.77 -15.76 33.95
CA PHE A 1140 -9.05 -15.12 34.30
C PHE A 1140 -9.56 -15.43 35.71
N GLY A 1141 -8.91 -16.34 36.45
CA GLY A 1141 -9.33 -16.69 37.82
C GLY A 1141 -9.05 -15.57 38.84
N PHE A 1142 -8.07 -14.72 38.55
CA PHE A 1142 -7.74 -13.56 39.40
C PHE A 1142 -8.54 -12.31 38.99
N ASN A 1143 -8.77 -11.44 39.97
CA ASN A 1143 -9.23 -10.08 39.79
C ASN A 1143 -8.13 -9.13 40.26
N ALA A 1144 -7.73 -8.20 39.40
CA ALA A 1144 -6.69 -7.22 39.72
C ALA A 1144 -7.28 -5.81 39.77
N ARG A 1145 -6.83 -5.02 40.74
CA ARG A 1145 -7.19 -3.60 40.88
C ARG A 1145 -5.94 -2.77 41.10
N ILE A 1146 -5.71 -1.81 40.22
CA ILE A 1146 -4.61 -0.84 40.38
C ILE A 1146 -4.97 0.12 41.53
N LEU A 1147 -4.05 0.29 42.47
CA LEU A 1147 -4.24 1.17 43.63
C LEU A 1147 -3.68 2.57 43.37
N HIS A 1148 -2.41 2.67 42.95
CA HIS A 1148 -1.71 3.90 42.62
C HIS A 1148 -0.48 3.62 41.72
N VAL A 1149 0.06 4.68 41.10
CA VAL A 1149 1.28 4.64 40.27
C VAL A 1149 2.48 4.96 41.15
N VAL A 1150 3.52 4.13 41.09
CA VAL A 1150 4.77 4.33 41.84
C VAL A 1150 5.68 5.27 41.06
N VAL A 1151 5.98 6.45 41.61
CA VAL A 1151 6.85 7.45 40.96
C VAL A 1151 8.22 7.47 41.63
N GLU A 1152 9.24 6.91 40.99
CA GLU A 1152 10.63 7.02 41.47
C GLU A 1152 11.18 8.43 41.14
N LYS A 1153 11.30 9.30 42.15
CA LYS A 1153 12.09 10.54 42.01
C LYS A 1153 13.58 10.19 42.11
N GLY A 1154 14.35 10.60 41.10
CA GLY A 1154 15.81 10.44 41.09
C GLY A 1154 16.50 11.19 42.25
N ASN A 1155 16.89 10.43 43.27
CA ASN A 1155 17.86 10.66 44.35
C ASN A 1155 18.02 12.06 44.99
N THR A 1156 17.78 12.11 46.31
CA THR A 1156 18.89 12.31 47.30
C THR A 1156 18.66 11.67 48.68
N ASP A 1157 17.47 11.19 49.05
CA ASP A 1157 17.31 10.43 50.30
C ASP A 1157 16.34 9.28 50.04
N GLY A 1158 16.76 8.05 50.34
CA GLY A 1158 16.13 6.78 49.96
C GLY A 1158 14.77 6.53 50.60
N ALA A 1159 13.77 7.35 50.29
CA ALA A 1159 12.36 7.11 50.54
C ALA A 1159 11.61 7.24 49.21
N SER A 1160 11.08 6.12 48.72
CA SER A 1160 10.02 6.08 47.72
C SER A 1160 8.76 6.67 48.36
N GLU A 1161 8.28 7.82 47.88
CA GLU A 1161 6.93 8.29 48.21
C GLU A 1161 5.93 7.62 47.26
N VAL A 1162 4.91 7.01 47.86
CA VAL A 1162 3.83 6.24 47.25
C VAL A 1162 2.71 7.14 46.74
#